data_AF-A0A2U3LG22-F1
#
_entry.id   AF-A0A2U3LG22-F1
#
_cell.length_a   1.000
_cell.length_b   1.000
_cell.length_c   1.000
_cell.angle_alpha   90.00
_cell.angle_beta   90.00
_cell.angle_gamma   90.00
#
_symmetry.space_group_name_H-M   'P 1'
#
loop_
_entity.id
_entity.type
_entity.pdbx_description
1 polymer ?
#
loop_
_entity_poly.entity_id
_entity_poly.type
_entity_poly.pdbx_seq_one_letter_code
_entity_poly.pdbx_strand_id
1 'polypeptide(L)'
;MLYGCGEPSQRYLIPFISPPEDVVPGKSVYYATTCRECPAGCGMLAKNREARIVKVEGNPAHPVSGGKLCMRGQASLHGLYNPDRFQGPMQRNAAGGFDPITWDQGEAVLAAKLSEAVSKGGSGRIVVMTDLITGSLSDLTGMWLNEMGQKNGHIIYEPWSYEPLRKANQAVFGRDAIPAYRLDELDFLISFNAGFLETWISNLEFARQYGSFHPISGKRKNTFVFVGPRLSMTANNADLWVPTRPGTEYAVGLGIIRAILDNNLVSGLPADRRAALAAMVVNWPVDKAAAIAGCDPNLIESVAKRFAAADRPLAIAEGLSQCLPNATEAAMAANLLCTLKPATLSAIDFNRESSYTLAARADAIKIVVDRMRSGEIDVLIFRGANPVFSLPKSWDFAGAIKSVPFVVSFSPAIDETAALAHLVLPSHYSFESWGDYSPRKGVTGFLQPVMGPVFNTKHMGDILISTGKKVKGEQSFPFKDFYEAMQGYWTRISAEAGIENFDAFWQKLVMQGGYWPEQTGAAPALSMPVPSFDFPYPEQNSAAALPLVIYPTVQFFDGRMANHLWVQEIPDPMTQTTWGGWLEIHPETARKLNLEKGELLSLKTDHGTIRIPALPIYTVPEGVAAIPVGQGHYNFGRFASGLPANPFELLGPDLDPVSGAILRHELNLTVEKTGEKFDIAHTDGSYFQHDRNIAQTISLEERNRMAEAGEKPYIDYPLPQGYQKSKDFYPPQMYKDYRWSMVVDLDRCIGCGACVAGCYSENNVAVVKREQVLRGREMSWIRVQRYFDDDKKSAKWLIMLCQHCDNAPCEYVCPIYAPHHSVEGLNNQIYNRCFGTRFCSQNDPYKVRRFNWYTFTRPEPLKWQLNPDVTVRQKGVMEKCSFCVQRIIEAKLDATAKGRKVRDGDFTTACAQTCPTGALIFGSLVDPDSRVSKLINDVRAYQVFAHLNTKPAVIYLKRVTQTITV
;
A
#
# COMPACT_ATOMS: atom_id res chain seq x y z
N MET A 1 -40.82 2.55 -18.92
CA MET A 1 -41.69 3.21 -17.92
C MET A 1 -42.14 2.16 -16.91
N LEU A 2 -41.84 2.34 -15.63
CA LEU A 2 -42.35 1.58 -14.47
C LEU A 2 -42.26 2.49 -13.22
N TYR A 3 -42.67 3.75 -13.37
CA TYR A 3 -42.75 4.75 -12.29
C TYR A 3 -44.14 4.79 -11.63
N GLY A 4 -45.03 3.83 -11.92
CA GLY A 4 -46.46 3.91 -11.58
C GLY A 4 -46.86 3.48 -10.17
N CYS A 5 -45.98 2.88 -9.35
CA CYS A 5 -46.39 2.26 -8.07
C CYS A 5 -45.48 2.57 -6.87
N GLY A 6 -44.65 3.60 -6.93
CA GLY A 6 -43.86 4.06 -5.77
C GLY A 6 -44.46 5.33 -5.18
N GLU A 7 -44.39 5.50 -3.85
CA GLU A 7 -44.71 6.80 -3.23
C GLU A 7 -43.88 7.90 -3.91
N PRO A 8 -44.51 9.00 -4.36
CA PRO A 8 -43.77 10.14 -4.87
C PRO A 8 -43.11 10.81 -3.66
N SER A 9 -41.89 10.40 -3.33
CA SER A 9 -41.04 11.28 -2.52
C SER A 9 -40.79 12.52 -3.36
N GLN A 10 -41.39 13.65 -2.97
CA GLN A 10 -41.09 14.94 -3.58
C GLN A 10 -39.58 15.13 -3.56
N ARG A 11 -38.96 15.16 -4.75
CA ARG A 11 -37.53 15.43 -4.88
C ARG A 11 -37.35 16.93 -5.00
N TYR A 12 -36.70 17.52 -4.00
CA TYR A 12 -36.35 18.93 -4.01
C TYR A 12 -35.03 19.13 -4.76
N LEU A 13 -35.00 20.11 -5.67
CA LEU A 13 -33.78 20.64 -6.26
C LEU A 13 -33.46 21.94 -5.54
N ILE A 14 -32.39 21.95 -4.75
CA ILE A 14 -32.00 23.09 -3.93
C ILE A 14 -30.77 23.74 -4.58
N PRO A 15 -30.88 24.93 -5.19
CA PRO A 15 -29.73 25.63 -5.75
C PRO A 15 -28.86 26.23 -4.64
N PHE A 16 -27.64 26.62 -4.98
CA PHE A 16 -26.81 27.45 -4.10
C PHE A 16 -27.51 28.78 -3.81
N ILE A 17 -27.50 29.22 -2.56
CA ILE A 17 -27.91 30.58 -2.18
C ILE A 17 -26.93 31.60 -2.77
N SER A 18 -25.63 31.30 -2.67
CA SER A 18 -24.54 32.04 -3.31
C SER A 18 -23.60 31.03 -3.98
N PRO A 19 -23.62 30.90 -5.31
CA PRO A 19 -22.78 29.94 -6.01
C PRO A 19 -21.30 30.38 -5.97
N PRO A 20 -20.36 29.47 -5.68
CA PRO A 20 -18.93 29.74 -5.88
C PRO A 20 -18.63 29.97 -7.37
N GLU A 21 -17.69 30.86 -7.68
CA GLU A 21 -17.32 31.18 -9.07
C GLU A 21 -16.71 29.98 -9.82
N ASP A 22 -16.07 29.07 -9.09
CA ASP A 22 -15.36 27.89 -9.62
C ASP A 22 -16.23 26.62 -9.69
N VAL A 23 -17.49 26.67 -9.24
CA VAL A 23 -18.39 25.50 -9.20
C VAL A 23 -19.49 25.62 -10.25
N VAL A 24 -19.46 24.72 -11.23
CA VAL A 24 -20.55 24.53 -12.19
C VAL A 24 -21.27 23.22 -11.86
N PRO A 25 -22.57 23.25 -11.48
CA PRO A 25 -23.32 22.03 -11.20
C PRO A 25 -23.26 21.01 -12.34
N GLY A 26 -22.96 19.75 -12.01
CA GLY A 26 -22.76 18.65 -12.96
C GLY A 26 -21.33 18.54 -13.51
N LYS A 27 -20.44 19.51 -13.27
CA LYS A 27 -19.02 19.45 -13.64
C LYS A 27 -18.14 19.24 -12.43
N SER A 28 -17.06 18.50 -12.62
CA SER A 28 -16.14 18.17 -11.54
C SER A 28 -14.98 19.14 -11.53
N VAL A 29 -14.56 19.48 -10.33
CA VAL A 29 -13.31 20.22 -10.10
C VAL A 29 -12.31 19.26 -9.47
N TYR A 30 -11.05 19.38 -9.87
CA TYR A 30 -9.98 18.55 -9.33
C TYR A 30 -9.04 19.42 -8.50
N TYR A 31 -8.84 19.04 -7.25
CA TYR A 31 -7.93 19.73 -6.33
C TYR A 31 -6.72 18.86 -6.07
N ALA A 32 -5.53 19.46 -6.08
CA ALA A 32 -4.29 18.78 -5.76
C ALA A 32 -4.11 18.72 -4.24
N THR A 33 -3.82 17.54 -3.70
CA THR A 33 -3.63 17.33 -2.25
C THR A 33 -2.69 16.14 -2.02
N THR A 34 -2.43 15.75 -0.77
CA THR A 34 -1.48 14.68 -0.42
C THR A 34 -2.12 13.58 0.42
N CYS A 35 -1.86 12.33 0.05
CA CYS A 35 -2.34 11.14 0.77
C CYS A 35 -1.62 10.98 2.10
N ARG A 36 -2.37 10.70 3.17
CA ARG A 36 -1.85 10.51 4.53
C ARG A 36 -2.16 9.14 5.15
N GLU A 37 -2.64 8.19 4.34
CA GLU A 37 -2.91 6.81 4.79
C GLU A 37 -1.64 6.01 5.13
N CYS A 38 -0.47 6.48 4.71
CA CYS A 38 0.83 5.98 5.14
C CYS A 38 1.90 7.06 4.92
N PRO A 39 3.10 6.90 5.51
CA PRO A 39 4.15 7.92 5.41
C PRO A 39 4.73 8.16 3.99
N ALA A 40 4.36 7.36 2.98
CA ALA A 40 4.82 7.55 1.61
C ALA A 40 4.38 8.88 0.96
N GLY A 41 3.37 9.57 1.49
CA GLY A 41 3.03 10.95 1.10
C GLY A 41 2.71 11.13 -0.39
N CYS A 42 1.92 10.23 -0.98
CA CYS A 42 1.61 10.27 -2.41
C CYS A 42 0.73 11.47 -2.76
N GLY A 43 1.16 12.33 -3.68
CA GLY A 43 0.30 13.41 -4.21
C GLY A 43 -0.90 12.87 -4.99
N MET A 44 -2.06 13.48 -4.79
CA MET A 44 -3.35 13.07 -5.33
C MET A 44 -4.08 14.23 -6.02
N LEU A 45 -4.98 13.88 -6.93
CA LEU A 45 -6.03 14.74 -7.44
C LEU A 45 -7.37 14.23 -6.90
N ALA A 46 -8.05 15.06 -6.12
CA ALA A 46 -9.35 14.75 -5.56
C ALA A 46 -10.46 15.34 -6.44
N LYS A 47 -11.31 14.47 -6.99
CA LYS A 47 -12.49 14.82 -7.79
C LYS A 47 -13.59 15.31 -6.86
N ASN A 48 -13.82 16.61 -6.86
CA ASN A 48 -14.91 17.26 -6.16
C ASN A 48 -16.14 17.36 -7.08
N ARG A 49 -17.32 17.08 -6.52
CA ARG A 49 -18.65 17.25 -7.11
C ARG A 49 -19.46 18.10 -6.14
N GLU A 50 -19.66 19.37 -6.47
CA GLU A 50 -20.48 20.31 -5.69
C GLU A 50 -20.20 20.27 -4.17
N ALA A 51 -18.92 20.45 -3.79
CA ALA A 51 -18.40 20.51 -2.41
C ALA A 51 -18.21 19.16 -1.67
N ARG A 52 -18.34 18.01 -2.35
CA ARG A 52 -17.97 16.70 -1.80
C ARG A 52 -17.00 15.94 -2.70
N ILE A 53 -16.17 15.10 -2.10
CA ILE A 53 -15.17 14.32 -2.82
C ILE A 53 -15.79 12.97 -3.18
N VAL A 54 -15.71 12.60 -4.45
CA VAL A 54 -16.31 11.34 -4.94
C VAL A 54 -15.28 10.34 -5.46
N LYS A 55 -14.06 10.80 -5.75
CA LYS A 55 -12.98 9.97 -6.26
C LYS A 55 -11.64 10.65 -6.00
N VAL A 56 -10.60 9.86 -5.77
CA VAL A 56 -9.21 10.33 -5.74
C VAL A 56 -8.38 9.56 -6.76
N GLU A 57 -7.45 10.25 -7.41
CA GLU A 57 -6.47 9.67 -8.35
C GLU A 57 -5.07 10.17 -8.01
N GLY A 58 -4.02 9.53 -8.54
CA GLY A 58 -2.67 10.05 -8.39
C GLY A 58 -2.48 11.36 -9.15
N ASN A 59 -1.69 12.28 -8.59
CA ASN A 59 -1.29 13.52 -9.29
C ASN A 59 -0.14 13.23 -10.28
N PRO A 60 -0.32 13.44 -11.59
CA PRO A 60 0.74 13.25 -12.59
C PRO A 60 1.99 14.10 -12.35
N ALA A 61 1.85 15.28 -11.73
CA ALA A 61 2.96 16.20 -11.48
C ALA A 61 3.81 15.78 -10.26
N HIS A 62 3.23 15.04 -9.30
CA HIS A 62 3.90 14.75 -8.03
C HIS A 62 4.92 13.61 -8.19
N PRO A 63 6.20 13.78 -7.75
CA PRO A 63 7.27 12.81 -8.03
C PRO A 63 7.00 11.37 -7.56
N VAL A 64 6.39 11.22 -6.37
CA VAL A 64 6.09 9.91 -5.77
C VAL A 64 4.99 9.17 -6.54
N SER A 65 3.86 9.83 -6.80
CA SER A 65 2.68 9.17 -7.39
C SER A 65 2.68 9.17 -8.91
N GLY A 66 3.16 10.23 -9.57
CA GLY A 66 3.21 10.37 -11.03
C GLY A 66 1.97 9.86 -11.73
N GLY A 67 0.81 10.22 -11.21
CA GLY A 67 -0.50 9.88 -11.78
C GLY A 67 -1.10 8.56 -11.29
N LYS A 68 -0.39 7.81 -10.44
CA LYS A 68 -0.78 6.48 -9.92
C LYS A 68 -1.20 6.54 -8.46
N LEU A 69 -1.94 5.53 -7.99
CA LEU A 69 -2.36 5.47 -6.60
C LEU A 69 -2.51 4.01 -6.13
N CYS A 70 -2.12 3.71 -4.89
CA CYS A 70 -2.27 2.39 -4.31
C CYS A 70 -3.69 2.15 -3.76
N MET A 71 -4.00 0.93 -3.33
CA MET A 71 -5.33 0.61 -2.77
C MET A 71 -5.68 1.44 -1.53
N ARG A 72 -4.70 1.74 -0.67
CA ARG A 72 -4.90 2.55 0.55
C ARG A 72 -5.26 3.98 0.19
N GLY A 73 -4.52 4.59 -0.74
CA GLY A 73 -4.82 5.94 -1.23
C GLY A 73 -6.20 6.03 -1.87
N GLN A 74 -6.60 5.03 -2.68
CA GLN A 74 -7.98 4.94 -3.20
C GLN A 74 -9.00 4.88 -2.07
N ALA A 75 -8.73 4.09 -1.02
CA ALA A 75 -9.63 3.90 0.12
C ALA A 75 -9.72 5.08 1.11
N SER A 76 -8.88 6.09 1.01
CA SER A 76 -8.88 7.26 1.92
C SER A 76 -10.25 7.95 2.06
N LEU A 77 -11.14 7.88 1.06
CA LEU A 77 -12.51 8.39 1.17
C LEU A 77 -13.36 7.65 2.22
N HIS A 78 -13.04 6.39 2.51
CA HIS A 78 -13.68 5.65 3.60
C HIS A 78 -13.26 6.14 4.97
N GLY A 79 -12.04 6.67 5.12
CA GLY A 79 -11.60 7.33 6.35
C GLY A 79 -12.30 8.68 6.52
N LEU A 80 -12.32 9.50 5.46
CA LEU A 80 -13.03 10.80 5.45
C LEU A 80 -14.50 10.66 5.84
N TYR A 81 -15.23 9.76 5.17
CA TYR A 81 -16.66 9.54 5.40
C TYR A 81 -16.95 8.37 6.34
N ASN A 82 -16.01 8.01 7.21
CA ASN A 82 -16.22 6.94 8.18
C ASN A 82 -17.31 7.35 9.18
N PRO A 83 -18.40 6.58 9.35
CA PRO A 83 -19.46 6.88 10.31
C PRO A 83 -19.02 6.76 11.78
N ASP A 84 -17.90 6.10 12.07
CA ASP A 84 -17.38 5.91 13.43
C ASP A 84 -16.38 7.01 13.85
N ARG A 85 -16.22 8.07 13.06
CA ARG A 85 -15.45 9.24 13.48
C ARG A 85 -16.13 9.97 14.63
N PHE A 86 -15.33 10.55 15.52
CA PHE A 86 -15.82 11.46 16.54
C PHE A 86 -16.51 12.66 15.88
N GLN A 87 -17.74 12.95 16.32
CA GLN A 87 -18.54 14.03 15.74
C GLN A 87 -18.19 15.42 16.32
N GLY A 88 -17.46 15.45 17.43
CA GLY A 88 -16.99 16.65 18.13
C GLY A 88 -16.11 16.28 19.34
N PRO A 89 -15.64 17.27 20.12
CA PRO A 89 -14.85 17.04 21.32
C PRO A 89 -15.56 16.17 22.35
N MET A 90 -14.80 15.31 23.02
CA MET A 90 -15.33 14.37 24.02
C MET A 90 -14.48 14.38 25.29
N GLN A 91 -15.12 14.26 26.46
CA GLN A 91 -14.45 14.10 27.75
C GLN A 91 -14.77 12.73 28.36
N ARG A 92 -13.75 12.09 28.94
CA ARG A 92 -13.93 10.79 29.59
C ARG A 92 -14.77 10.95 30.85
N ASN A 93 -15.79 10.11 31.00
CA ASN A 93 -16.67 10.09 32.17
C ASN A 93 -16.25 9.04 33.21
N ALA A 94 -16.87 9.07 34.40
CA ALA A 94 -16.53 8.17 35.50
C ALA A 94 -16.81 6.69 35.20
N ALA A 95 -17.75 6.39 34.30
CA ALA A 95 -18.03 5.03 33.83
C ALA A 95 -17.00 4.52 32.80
N GLY A 96 -16.05 5.37 32.39
CA GLY A 96 -15.02 5.04 31.41
C GLY A 96 -15.45 5.22 29.95
N GLY A 97 -16.65 5.76 29.71
CA GLY A 97 -17.10 6.21 28.40
C GLY A 97 -16.75 7.66 28.11
N PHE A 98 -17.41 8.25 27.13
CA PHE A 98 -17.16 9.63 26.67
C PHE A 98 -18.46 10.44 26.60
N ASP A 99 -18.44 11.63 27.19
CA ASP A 99 -19.52 12.62 27.09
C ASP A 99 -19.12 13.74 26.12
N PRO A 100 -20.02 14.21 25.25
CA PRO A 100 -19.73 15.31 24.34
C PRO A 100 -19.56 16.64 25.09
N ILE A 101 -18.58 17.44 24.67
CA ILE A 101 -18.33 18.78 25.23
C ILE A 101 -18.17 19.80 24.09
N THR A 102 -18.20 21.10 24.42
CA THR A 102 -17.89 22.14 23.43
C THR A 102 -16.38 22.28 23.22
N TRP A 103 -15.98 22.88 22.08
CA TRP A 103 -14.57 23.19 21.82
C TRP A 103 -13.97 24.12 22.87
N ASP A 104 -14.72 25.13 23.31
CA ASP A 104 -14.23 26.08 24.32
C ASP A 104 -13.98 25.38 25.66
N GLN A 105 -14.86 24.46 26.06
CA GLN A 105 -14.66 23.63 27.25
C GLN A 105 -13.42 22.74 27.10
N GLY A 106 -13.27 22.04 25.98
CA GLY A 106 -12.13 21.16 25.72
C GLY A 106 -10.79 21.91 25.73
N GLU A 107 -10.71 23.06 25.04
CA GLU A 107 -9.53 23.90 25.04
C GLU A 107 -9.23 24.52 26.41
N ALA A 108 -10.25 24.89 27.19
CA ALA A 108 -10.07 25.41 28.55
C ALA A 108 -9.49 24.34 29.48
N VAL A 109 -10.01 23.11 29.41
CA VAL A 109 -9.48 21.97 30.18
C VAL A 109 -8.02 21.68 29.81
N LEU A 110 -7.70 21.65 28.52
CA LEU A 110 -6.33 21.45 28.04
C LEU A 110 -5.41 22.59 28.52
N ALA A 111 -5.80 23.85 28.32
CA ALA A 111 -5.00 25.00 28.73
C ALA A 111 -4.73 25.02 30.25
N ALA A 112 -5.74 24.68 31.07
CA ALA A 112 -5.57 24.59 32.53
C ALA A 112 -4.51 23.54 32.91
N LYS A 113 -4.58 22.33 32.32
CA LYS A 113 -3.62 21.25 32.59
C LYS A 113 -2.21 21.56 32.10
N LEU A 114 -2.09 22.28 30.98
CA LEU A 114 -0.81 22.77 30.49
C LEU A 114 -0.22 23.82 31.43
N SER A 115 -1.00 24.78 31.90
CA SER A 115 -0.55 25.78 32.88
C SER A 115 -0.08 25.15 34.18
N GLU A 116 -0.80 24.14 34.69
CA GLU A 116 -0.37 23.35 35.85
C GLU A 116 0.99 22.69 35.59
N ALA A 117 1.18 22.00 34.46
CA ALA A 117 2.43 21.33 34.14
C ALA A 117 3.61 22.32 33.95
N VAL A 118 3.37 23.44 33.27
CA VAL A 118 4.39 24.50 33.05
C VAL A 118 4.81 25.16 34.36
N SER A 119 3.87 25.41 35.27
CA SER A 119 4.18 26.08 36.56
C SER A 119 5.04 25.24 37.50
N LYS A 120 5.05 23.91 37.36
CA LYS A 120 5.96 23.02 38.09
C LYS A 120 7.43 23.15 37.66
N GLY A 121 7.69 23.78 36.51
CA GLY A 121 9.03 23.94 35.94
C GLY A 121 9.68 22.63 35.49
N GLY A 122 10.82 22.73 34.82
CA GLY A 122 11.52 21.58 34.25
C GLY A 122 11.03 21.16 32.85
N SER A 123 11.81 20.31 32.19
CA SER A 123 11.59 19.88 30.80
C SER A 123 11.05 18.46 30.73
N GLY A 124 10.23 18.17 29.71
CA GLY A 124 9.74 16.84 29.40
C GLY A 124 8.48 16.42 30.17
N ARG A 125 7.84 17.32 30.91
CA ARG A 125 6.59 17.06 31.64
C ARG A 125 5.38 17.04 30.71
N ILE A 126 5.48 17.70 29.56
CA ILE A 126 4.51 17.64 28.47
C ILE A 126 5.18 16.90 27.31
N VAL A 127 4.55 15.82 26.86
CA VAL A 127 5.01 15.01 25.72
C VAL A 127 3.93 15.00 24.66
N VAL A 128 4.31 15.28 23.41
CA VAL A 128 3.45 15.18 22.23
C VAL A 128 3.98 14.03 21.38
N MET A 129 3.19 12.96 21.27
CA MET A 129 3.48 11.81 20.42
C MET A 129 2.61 11.85 19.15
N THR A 130 3.24 11.98 17.99
CA THR A 130 2.53 12.06 16.71
C THR A 130 2.91 10.91 15.78
N ASP A 131 2.08 10.57 14.80
CA ASP A 131 2.56 9.91 13.57
C ASP A 131 3.60 10.80 12.86
N LEU A 132 4.17 10.33 11.74
CA LEU A 132 5.15 11.11 10.98
C LEU A 132 4.52 12.38 10.40
N ILE A 133 4.66 13.49 11.12
CA ILE A 133 4.40 14.85 10.65
C ILE A 133 5.72 15.51 10.21
N THR A 134 5.63 16.43 9.27
CA THR A 134 6.77 17.18 8.74
C THR A 134 6.37 18.63 8.47
N GLY A 135 7.31 19.46 8.04
CA GLY A 135 7.03 20.81 7.55
C GLY A 135 6.33 21.70 8.59
N SER A 136 5.35 22.49 8.17
CA SER A 136 4.77 23.57 8.99
C SER A 136 4.15 23.09 10.30
N LEU A 137 3.47 21.94 10.31
CA LEU A 137 2.88 21.39 11.55
C LEU A 137 3.95 20.86 12.52
N SER A 138 5.03 20.26 11.98
CA SER A 138 6.15 19.81 12.81
C SER A 138 6.88 21.00 13.43
N ASP A 139 7.15 22.05 12.63
CA ASP A 139 7.78 23.30 13.09
C ASP A 139 6.94 23.97 14.19
N LEU A 140 5.62 24.08 13.99
CA LEU A 140 4.70 24.64 14.98
C LEU A 140 4.68 23.82 16.28
N THR A 141 4.68 22.48 16.19
CA THR A 141 4.70 21.59 17.36
C THR A 141 5.98 21.78 18.17
N GLY A 142 7.14 21.85 17.50
CA GLY A 142 8.42 22.11 18.13
C GLY A 142 8.48 23.50 18.78
N MET A 143 8.02 24.53 18.09
CA MET A 143 7.91 25.90 18.63
C MET A 143 7.03 25.93 19.88
N TRP A 144 5.86 25.30 19.81
CA TRP A 144 4.89 25.26 20.92
C TRP A 144 5.47 24.61 22.17
N LEU A 145 6.16 23.48 22.03
CA LEU A 145 6.85 22.82 23.14
C LEU A 145 8.00 23.66 23.71
N ASN A 146 8.79 24.30 22.84
CA ASN A 146 9.91 25.15 23.26
C ASN A 146 9.44 26.36 24.08
N GLU A 147 8.38 27.05 23.66
CA GLU A 147 7.76 28.16 24.41
C GLU A 147 7.20 27.69 25.76
N MET A 148 6.75 26.44 25.85
CA MET A 148 6.34 25.79 27.11
C MET A 148 7.51 25.34 28.00
N GLY A 149 8.75 25.50 27.56
CA GLY A 149 9.94 25.04 28.27
C GLY A 149 10.14 23.53 28.21
N GLN A 150 9.52 22.84 27.25
CA GLN A 150 9.45 21.39 27.13
C GLN A 150 10.38 20.89 26.02
N LYS A 151 11.69 21.03 26.25
CA LYS A 151 12.72 20.56 25.33
C LYS A 151 12.58 19.05 25.12
N ASN A 152 12.72 18.61 23.87
CA ASN A 152 12.61 17.21 23.45
C ASN A 152 11.24 16.56 23.79
N GLY A 153 10.18 17.36 23.93
CA GLY A 153 8.84 16.86 24.20
C GLY A 153 8.11 16.26 22.99
N HIS A 154 8.62 16.45 21.76
CA HIS A 154 8.00 15.92 20.55
C HIS A 154 8.61 14.56 20.20
N ILE A 155 7.76 13.54 20.16
CA ILE A 155 8.13 12.17 19.81
C ILE A 155 7.34 11.78 18.56
N ILE A 156 8.05 11.59 17.44
CA ILE A 156 7.42 11.07 16.22
C ILE A 156 7.43 9.55 16.30
N TYR A 157 6.27 8.95 16.43
CA TYR A 157 6.07 7.51 16.53
C TYR A 157 5.55 6.94 15.21
N GLU A 158 6.35 6.10 14.58
CA GLU A 158 5.91 5.20 13.51
C GLU A 158 6.22 3.77 13.95
N PRO A 159 5.32 2.79 13.76
CA PRO A 159 5.61 1.39 14.08
C PRO A 159 6.82 0.84 13.32
N TRP A 160 7.13 1.43 12.16
CA TRP A 160 8.27 1.10 11.31
C TRP A 160 9.28 2.25 11.25
N SER A 161 10.27 2.20 12.13
CA SER A 161 11.33 3.21 12.29
C SER A 161 12.65 2.86 11.56
N TYR A 162 12.75 1.64 11.04
CA TYR A 162 13.88 1.13 10.24
C TYR A 162 15.26 1.33 10.91
N GLU A 163 15.35 1.20 12.23
CA GLU A 163 16.60 1.37 12.96
C GLU A 163 17.73 0.43 12.50
N PRO A 164 17.46 -0.86 12.17
CA PRO A 164 18.46 -1.74 11.58
C PRO A 164 19.05 -1.20 10.26
N LEU A 165 18.19 -0.69 9.37
CA LEU A 165 18.63 -0.10 8.09
C LEU A 165 19.48 1.16 8.30
N ARG A 166 19.01 2.05 9.19
CA ARG A 166 19.71 3.26 9.60
C ARG A 166 21.08 2.95 10.20
N LYS A 167 21.16 1.94 11.08
CA LYS A 167 22.40 1.50 11.71
C LYS A 167 23.38 0.94 10.68
N ALA A 168 22.91 0.14 9.73
CA ALA A 168 23.73 -0.36 8.63
C ALA A 168 24.22 0.78 7.72
N ASN A 169 23.39 1.78 7.43
CA ASN A 169 23.80 2.97 6.66
C ASN A 169 24.83 3.80 7.42
N GLN A 170 24.68 3.94 8.73
CA GLN A 170 25.66 4.61 9.57
C GLN A 170 27.01 3.89 9.55
N ALA A 171 27.01 2.56 9.67
CA ALA A 171 28.23 1.76 9.72
C ALA A 171 28.96 1.72 8.37
N VAL A 172 28.25 1.55 7.26
CA VAL A 172 28.86 1.35 5.92
C VAL A 172 29.08 2.66 5.18
N PHE A 173 28.12 3.60 5.27
CA PHE A 173 28.13 4.85 4.51
C PHE A 173 28.36 6.10 5.38
N GLY A 174 28.45 5.94 6.71
CA GLY A 174 28.68 7.07 7.63
C GLY A 174 27.45 7.95 7.84
N ARG A 175 26.26 7.50 7.44
CA ARG A 175 25.00 8.28 7.46
C ARG A 175 23.93 7.52 8.21
N ASP A 176 23.54 8.01 9.40
CA ASP A 176 22.38 7.52 10.16
C ASP A 176 21.08 8.05 9.53
N ALA A 177 20.75 7.55 8.34
CA ALA A 177 19.58 7.98 7.58
C ALA A 177 19.08 6.86 6.67
N ILE A 178 17.87 7.03 6.16
CA ILE A 178 17.27 6.16 5.13
C ILE A 178 17.39 6.89 3.78
N PRO A 179 18.21 6.42 2.83
CA PRO A 179 18.40 7.09 1.55
C PRO A 179 17.18 6.91 0.63
N ALA A 180 17.11 7.71 -0.44
CA ALA A 180 16.27 7.37 -1.58
C ALA A 180 16.96 6.34 -2.47
N TYR A 181 16.18 5.44 -3.07
CA TYR A 181 16.66 4.43 -4.01
C TYR A 181 16.13 4.71 -5.43
N ARG A 182 16.98 4.48 -6.44
CA ARG A 182 16.66 4.67 -7.87
C ARG A 182 16.59 3.32 -8.58
N LEU A 183 15.48 2.62 -8.43
CA LEU A 183 15.31 1.26 -8.98
C LEU A 183 15.18 1.26 -10.50
N ASP A 184 14.68 2.34 -11.08
CA ASP A 184 14.45 2.53 -12.52
C ASP A 184 15.73 2.71 -13.34
N GLU A 185 16.87 2.85 -12.68
CA GLU A 185 18.19 3.05 -13.29
C GLU A 185 19.11 1.81 -13.21
N LEU A 186 18.59 0.70 -12.68
CA LEU A 186 19.33 -0.53 -12.44
C LEU A 186 19.20 -1.51 -13.60
N ASP A 187 20.11 -2.49 -13.65
CA ASP A 187 20.01 -3.68 -14.49
C ASP A 187 19.95 -5.00 -13.67
N PHE A 188 20.28 -4.92 -12.38
CA PHE A 188 20.15 -6.02 -11.42
C PHE A 188 19.71 -5.51 -10.04
N LEU A 189 18.72 -6.17 -9.44
CA LEU A 189 18.25 -5.90 -8.07
C LEU A 189 18.29 -7.19 -7.25
N ILE A 190 18.85 -7.12 -6.04
CA ILE A 190 18.68 -8.15 -5.01
C ILE A 190 18.06 -7.54 -3.75
N SER A 191 16.98 -8.15 -3.26
CA SER A 191 16.28 -7.72 -2.05
C SER A 191 16.45 -8.76 -0.93
N PHE A 192 16.93 -8.34 0.23
CA PHE A 192 16.99 -9.14 1.46
C PHE A 192 15.75 -8.85 2.30
N ASN A 193 14.71 -9.63 2.01
CA ASN A 193 13.36 -9.55 2.56
C ASN A 193 12.64 -8.21 2.42
N ALA A 194 13.20 -7.21 1.71
CA ALA A 194 12.59 -5.88 1.60
C ALA A 194 11.31 -5.91 0.75
N GLY A 195 10.16 -5.68 1.37
CA GLY A 195 8.83 -5.63 0.76
C GLY A 195 8.53 -4.33 0.00
N PHE A 196 9.40 -3.91 -0.94
CA PHE A 196 9.29 -2.61 -1.64
C PHE A 196 8.07 -2.47 -2.55
N LEU A 197 7.47 -3.57 -3.00
CA LEU A 197 6.18 -3.53 -3.72
C LEU A 197 4.99 -3.49 -2.77
N GLU A 198 5.19 -3.74 -1.48
CA GLU A 198 4.14 -3.87 -0.45
C GLU A 198 4.04 -2.60 0.40
N THR A 199 4.91 -2.45 1.40
CA THR A 199 4.82 -1.40 2.41
C THR A 199 6.16 -0.73 2.73
N TRP A 200 7.28 -1.23 2.19
CA TRP A 200 8.60 -0.73 2.54
C TRP A 200 8.83 0.69 2.02
N ILE A 201 9.05 1.63 2.95
CA ILE A 201 9.34 3.06 2.77
C ILE A 201 8.34 3.82 1.86
N SER A 202 8.43 3.64 0.53
CA SER A 202 7.64 4.36 -0.48
C SER A 202 7.12 3.39 -1.55
N ASN A 203 6.20 2.50 -1.15
CA ASN A 203 5.75 1.39 -1.99
C ASN A 203 5.22 1.80 -3.38
N LEU A 204 4.51 2.94 -3.49
CA LEU A 204 3.98 3.40 -4.77
C LEU A 204 5.09 3.91 -5.70
N GLU A 205 6.07 4.64 -5.16
CA GLU A 205 7.23 5.14 -5.93
C GLU A 205 8.05 3.96 -6.45
N PHE A 206 8.33 2.98 -5.59
CA PHE A 206 9.07 1.79 -5.99
C PHE A 206 8.29 0.89 -6.94
N ALA A 207 6.98 0.74 -6.80
CA ALA A 207 6.17 0.02 -7.78
C ALA A 207 6.21 0.67 -9.16
N ARG A 208 6.25 2.01 -9.25
CA ARG A 208 6.42 2.73 -10.51
C ARG A 208 7.81 2.53 -11.10
N GLN A 209 8.85 2.72 -10.28
CA GLN A 209 10.23 2.51 -10.72
C GLN A 209 10.45 1.06 -11.19
N TYR A 210 9.91 0.08 -10.45
CA TYR A 210 9.91 -1.33 -10.84
C TYR A 210 9.18 -1.57 -12.18
N GLY A 211 8.06 -0.88 -12.42
CA GLY A 211 7.33 -0.89 -13.69
C GLY A 211 8.10 -0.30 -14.88
N SER A 212 9.21 0.38 -14.64
CA SER A 212 10.19 0.82 -15.66
C SER A 212 11.40 -0.11 -15.73
N PHE A 213 11.88 -0.58 -14.58
CA PHE A 213 13.05 -1.43 -14.42
C PHE A 213 12.89 -2.83 -15.00
N HIS A 214 11.83 -3.54 -14.61
CA HIS A 214 11.73 -4.98 -14.84
C HIS A 214 11.14 -5.42 -16.19
N PRO A 215 10.27 -4.64 -16.88
CA PRO A 215 9.75 -5.05 -18.18
C PRO A 215 10.84 -5.27 -19.23
N ILE A 216 10.50 -6.05 -20.25
CA ILE A 216 11.41 -6.33 -21.38
C ILE A 216 11.81 -5.04 -22.09
N SER A 217 13.11 -4.88 -22.33
CA SER A 217 13.69 -3.83 -23.17
C SER A 217 14.49 -4.45 -24.32
N GLY A 218 13.96 -4.36 -25.54
CA GLY A 218 14.53 -5.03 -26.71
C GLY A 218 14.53 -6.55 -26.55
N LYS A 219 15.73 -7.14 -26.41
CA LYS A 219 15.96 -8.58 -26.21
C LYS A 219 16.32 -8.94 -24.76
N ARG A 220 16.41 -7.96 -23.85
CA ARG A 220 16.86 -8.14 -22.47
C ARG A 220 15.73 -7.91 -21.49
N LYS A 221 15.86 -8.51 -20.31
CA LYS A 221 15.01 -8.27 -19.15
C LYS A 221 15.91 -8.12 -17.92
N ASN A 222 15.74 -7.04 -17.17
CA ASN A 222 16.57 -6.80 -15.99
C ASN A 222 16.24 -7.84 -14.90
N THR A 223 17.26 -8.24 -14.14
CA THR A 223 17.14 -9.36 -13.20
C THR A 223 16.75 -8.89 -11.81
N PHE A 224 15.74 -9.53 -11.21
CA PHE A 224 15.36 -9.31 -9.82
C PHE A 224 15.44 -10.61 -9.00
N VAL A 225 16.24 -10.61 -7.92
CA VAL A 225 16.37 -11.69 -6.95
C VAL A 225 15.78 -11.27 -5.61
N PHE A 226 15.00 -12.13 -4.97
CA PHE A 226 14.50 -11.93 -3.62
C PHE A 226 15.03 -13.03 -2.70
N VAL A 227 15.64 -12.64 -1.59
CA VAL A 227 16.16 -13.53 -0.54
C VAL A 227 15.32 -13.32 0.71
N GLY A 228 14.63 -14.35 1.18
CA GLY A 228 13.82 -14.25 2.39
C GLY A 228 12.90 -15.45 2.62
N PRO A 229 12.33 -15.58 3.83
CA PRO A 229 11.66 -16.80 4.27
C PRO A 229 10.22 -16.94 3.77
N ARG A 230 9.60 -15.85 3.29
CA ARG A 230 8.20 -15.86 2.84
C ARG A 230 8.12 -15.51 1.36
N LEU A 231 7.32 -16.26 0.61
CA LEU A 231 6.88 -15.92 -0.75
C LEU A 231 5.86 -14.77 -0.66
N SER A 232 6.36 -13.57 -0.42
CA SER A 232 5.59 -12.32 -0.37
C SER A 232 5.15 -11.90 -1.77
N MET A 233 4.32 -10.85 -1.87
CA MET A 233 3.98 -10.25 -3.16
C MET A 233 5.24 -9.74 -3.86
N THR A 234 6.20 -9.19 -3.11
CA THR A 234 7.48 -8.74 -3.67
C THR A 234 8.30 -9.94 -4.17
N ALA A 235 8.44 -11.00 -3.36
CA ALA A 235 9.16 -12.22 -3.75
C ALA A 235 8.56 -12.88 -4.99
N ASN A 236 7.23 -12.90 -5.11
CA ASN A 236 6.53 -13.49 -6.24
C ASN A 236 6.77 -12.77 -7.58
N ASN A 237 7.18 -11.50 -7.52
CA ASN A 237 7.58 -10.72 -8.69
C ASN A 237 9.08 -10.82 -8.99
N ALA A 238 9.87 -11.53 -8.18
CA ALA A 238 11.26 -11.85 -8.52
C ALA A 238 11.35 -12.87 -9.66
N ASP A 239 12.45 -12.84 -10.39
CA ASP A 239 12.83 -13.91 -11.31
C ASP A 239 13.34 -15.13 -10.54
N LEU A 240 13.92 -14.91 -9.36
CA LEU A 240 14.36 -15.96 -8.43
C LEU A 240 14.03 -15.57 -7.00
N TRP A 241 13.26 -16.44 -6.34
CA TRP A 241 13.11 -16.43 -4.89
C TRP A 241 14.06 -17.44 -4.27
N VAL A 242 14.93 -16.97 -3.37
CA VAL A 242 15.81 -17.79 -2.53
C VAL A 242 15.16 -17.90 -1.15
N PRO A 243 14.42 -19.00 -0.85
CA PRO A 243 13.86 -19.22 0.48
C PRO A 243 15.00 -19.41 1.47
N THR A 244 14.92 -18.71 2.60
CA THR A 244 15.88 -18.81 3.70
C THR A 244 15.17 -19.22 4.99
N ARG A 245 15.94 -19.74 5.96
CA ARG A 245 15.46 -19.77 7.34
C ARG A 245 15.27 -18.33 7.84
N PRO A 246 14.18 -18.02 8.57
CA PRO A 246 13.94 -16.69 9.09
C PRO A 246 15.15 -16.12 9.85
N GLY A 247 15.60 -14.92 9.48
CA GLY A 247 16.71 -14.24 10.16
C GLY A 247 18.10 -14.74 9.78
N THR A 248 18.25 -15.46 8.67
CA THR A 248 19.56 -15.94 8.14
C THR A 248 19.89 -15.36 6.76
N GLU A 249 19.14 -14.35 6.31
CA GLU A 249 19.27 -13.72 4.99
C GLU A 249 20.66 -13.12 4.79
N TYR A 250 21.27 -12.60 5.86
CA TYR A 250 22.62 -12.05 5.85
C TYR A 250 23.67 -13.09 5.45
N ALA A 251 23.49 -14.37 5.78
CA ALA A 251 24.41 -15.44 5.41
C ALA A 251 24.51 -15.57 3.89
N VAL A 252 23.38 -15.46 3.17
CA VAL A 252 23.36 -15.45 1.70
C VAL A 252 24.14 -14.26 1.16
N GLY A 253 23.95 -13.06 1.72
CA GLY A 253 24.69 -11.86 1.32
C GLY A 253 26.21 -12.00 1.51
N LEU A 254 26.64 -12.55 2.66
CA LEU A 254 28.05 -12.80 2.94
C LEU A 254 28.64 -13.89 2.04
N GLY A 255 27.87 -14.95 1.76
CA GLY A 255 28.24 -15.99 0.80
C GLY A 255 28.42 -15.46 -0.62
N ILE A 256 27.56 -14.52 -1.05
CA ILE A 256 27.70 -13.83 -2.35
C ILE A 256 28.98 -13.00 -2.37
N ILE A 257 29.24 -12.18 -1.35
CA ILE A 257 30.50 -11.41 -1.24
C ILE A 257 31.69 -12.36 -1.32
N ARG A 258 31.66 -13.47 -0.56
CA ARG A 258 32.73 -14.46 -0.57
C ARG A 258 32.97 -15.06 -1.95
N ALA A 259 31.92 -15.50 -2.63
CA ALA A 259 32.00 -16.05 -3.98
C ALA A 259 32.59 -15.06 -4.98
N ILE A 260 32.22 -13.77 -4.88
CA ILE A 260 32.77 -12.70 -5.71
C ILE A 260 34.28 -12.53 -5.48
N LEU A 261 34.72 -12.54 -4.23
CA LEU A 261 36.12 -12.33 -3.87
C LEU A 261 36.99 -13.53 -4.27
N ASP A 262 36.57 -14.75 -3.97
CA ASP A 262 37.31 -15.99 -4.25
C ASP A 262 37.51 -16.20 -5.76
N ASN A 263 36.48 -15.88 -6.55
CA ASN A 263 36.53 -16.04 -8.02
C ASN A 263 36.97 -14.76 -8.75
N ASN A 264 37.35 -13.71 -8.01
CA ASN A 264 37.76 -12.41 -8.55
C ASN A 264 36.79 -11.83 -9.60
N LEU A 265 35.47 -11.90 -9.33
CA LEU A 265 34.43 -11.57 -10.32
C LEU A 265 34.26 -10.07 -10.55
N VAL A 266 34.76 -9.22 -9.64
CA VAL A 266 34.68 -7.75 -9.75
C VAL A 266 36.07 -7.16 -9.90
N SER A 267 36.30 -6.43 -10.99
CA SER A 267 37.52 -5.68 -11.26
C SER A 267 37.48 -4.29 -10.62
N GLY A 268 38.66 -3.71 -10.35
CA GLY A 268 38.77 -2.32 -9.87
C GLY A 268 38.44 -2.08 -8.39
N LEU A 269 38.19 -3.13 -7.61
CA LEU A 269 38.04 -3.02 -6.16
C LEU A 269 39.40 -2.69 -5.50
N PRO A 270 39.52 -1.58 -4.73
CA PRO A 270 40.77 -1.22 -4.04
C PRO A 270 41.30 -2.36 -3.16
N ALA A 271 42.62 -2.55 -3.13
CA ALA A 271 43.26 -3.69 -2.48
C ALA A 271 43.02 -3.76 -0.97
N ASP A 272 43.04 -2.61 -0.30
CA ASP A 272 42.71 -2.42 1.11
C ASP A 272 41.25 -2.81 1.41
N ARG A 273 40.30 -2.33 0.59
CA ARG A 273 38.87 -2.69 0.70
C ARG A 273 38.66 -4.18 0.46
N ARG A 274 39.32 -4.74 -0.56
CA ARG A 274 39.27 -6.18 -0.85
C ARG A 274 39.76 -7.00 0.34
N ALA A 275 40.89 -6.63 0.93
CA ALA A 275 41.43 -7.31 2.11
C ALA A 275 40.49 -7.21 3.32
N ALA A 276 39.90 -6.04 3.57
CA ALA A 276 38.96 -5.84 4.67
C ALA A 276 37.68 -6.68 4.49
N LEU A 277 37.09 -6.68 3.29
CA LEU A 277 35.92 -7.52 2.99
C LEU A 277 36.27 -9.01 3.11
N ALA A 278 37.42 -9.44 2.57
CA ALA A 278 37.86 -10.83 2.66
C ALA A 278 38.04 -11.29 4.11
N ALA A 279 38.56 -10.43 4.99
CA ALA A 279 38.67 -10.71 6.41
C ALA A 279 37.28 -10.89 7.07
N MET A 280 36.29 -10.06 6.71
CA MET A 280 34.92 -10.19 7.25
C MET A 280 34.22 -11.47 6.80
N VAL A 281 34.42 -11.90 5.55
CA VAL A 281 33.75 -13.09 4.98
C VAL A 281 34.59 -14.36 5.07
N VAL A 282 35.72 -14.34 5.78
CA VAL A 282 36.63 -15.49 5.88
C VAL A 282 35.93 -16.73 6.46
N ASN A 283 35.02 -16.52 7.41
CA ASN A 283 34.26 -17.55 8.11
C ASN A 283 32.95 -17.95 7.42
N TRP A 284 32.69 -17.40 6.22
CA TRP A 284 31.47 -17.55 5.44
C TRP A 284 31.73 -18.17 4.04
N PRO A 285 32.40 -19.33 3.92
CA PRO A 285 32.47 -20.05 2.65
C PRO A 285 31.06 -20.40 2.16
N VAL A 286 30.89 -20.49 0.83
CA VAL A 286 29.58 -20.60 0.17
C VAL A 286 28.74 -21.76 0.73
N ASP A 287 29.31 -22.95 0.86
CA ASP A 287 28.59 -24.13 1.38
C ASP A 287 28.08 -23.93 2.80
N LYS A 288 28.86 -23.25 3.64
CA LYS A 288 28.53 -22.98 5.04
C LYS A 288 27.44 -21.91 5.14
N ALA A 289 27.57 -20.84 4.35
CA ALA A 289 26.54 -19.81 4.23
C ALA A 289 25.20 -20.40 3.74
N ALA A 290 25.24 -21.26 2.72
CA ALA A 290 24.08 -21.97 2.19
C ALA A 290 23.45 -22.90 3.23
N ALA A 291 24.26 -23.66 3.97
CA ALA A 291 23.79 -24.55 5.02
C ALA A 291 23.10 -23.81 6.18
N ILE A 292 23.60 -22.63 6.57
CA ILE A 292 22.97 -21.75 7.57
C ILE A 292 21.65 -21.21 7.06
N ALA A 293 21.65 -20.67 5.84
CA ALA A 293 20.46 -20.10 5.21
C ALA A 293 19.40 -21.15 4.86
N GLY A 294 19.78 -22.41 4.72
CA GLY A 294 18.90 -23.48 4.26
C GLY A 294 18.59 -23.40 2.75
N CYS A 295 19.54 -22.91 1.95
CA CYS A 295 19.41 -22.80 0.49
C CYS A 295 20.50 -23.59 -0.24
N ASP A 296 20.38 -23.70 -1.57
CA ASP A 296 21.35 -24.39 -2.42
C ASP A 296 22.59 -23.49 -2.65
N PRO A 297 23.83 -23.96 -2.38
CA PRO A 297 25.06 -23.19 -2.62
C PRO A 297 25.22 -22.74 -4.08
N ASN A 298 24.73 -23.51 -5.06
CA ASN A 298 24.80 -23.13 -6.47
C ASN A 298 23.98 -21.87 -6.79
N LEU A 299 22.92 -21.59 -6.01
CA LEU A 299 22.15 -20.36 -6.14
C LEU A 299 22.99 -19.16 -5.70
N ILE A 300 23.73 -19.27 -4.60
CA ILE A 300 24.63 -18.22 -4.11
C ILE A 300 25.68 -17.89 -5.18
N GLU A 301 26.32 -18.90 -5.78
CA GLU A 301 27.30 -18.68 -6.84
C GLU A 301 26.70 -18.08 -8.10
N SER A 302 25.52 -18.54 -8.53
CA SER A 302 24.84 -18.03 -9.72
C SER A 302 24.45 -16.57 -9.55
N VAL A 303 23.91 -16.22 -8.38
CA VAL A 303 23.57 -14.84 -8.02
C VAL A 303 24.82 -13.97 -7.94
N ALA A 304 25.92 -14.47 -7.36
CA ALA A 304 27.20 -13.77 -7.32
C ALA A 304 27.74 -13.44 -8.72
N LYS A 305 27.71 -14.40 -9.65
CA LYS A 305 28.09 -14.20 -11.05
C LYS A 305 27.21 -13.14 -11.73
N ARG A 306 25.89 -13.18 -11.54
CA ARG A 306 24.97 -12.20 -12.14
C ARG A 306 25.13 -10.81 -11.55
N PHE A 307 25.23 -10.70 -10.23
CA PHE A 307 25.48 -9.42 -9.55
C PHE A 307 26.80 -8.80 -10.01
N ALA A 308 27.85 -9.61 -10.12
CA ALA A 308 29.16 -9.16 -10.61
C ALA A 308 29.17 -8.81 -12.10
N ALA A 309 28.31 -9.43 -12.93
CA ALA A 309 28.19 -9.12 -14.36
C ALA A 309 27.38 -7.86 -14.66
N ALA A 310 26.46 -7.47 -13.77
CA ALA A 310 25.59 -6.31 -13.94
C ALA A 310 26.37 -4.98 -13.88
N ASP A 311 26.01 -4.01 -14.72
CA ASP A 311 26.65 -2.69 -14.78
C ASP A 311 26.25 -1.83 -13.57
N ARG A 312 24.98 -1.88 -13.16
CA ARG A 312 24.42 -1.08 -12.06
C ARG A 312 23.59 -1.97 -11.12
N PRO A 313 24.22 -2.92 -10.39
CA PRO A 313 23.51 -3.75 -9.43
C PRO A 313 23.17 -2.96 -8.17
N LEU A 314 22.07 -3.31 -7.50
CA LEU A 314 21.72 -2.80 -6.18
C LEU A 314 21.29 -3.92 -5.24
N ALA A 315 21.74 -3.85 -3.99
CA ALA A 315 21.23 -4.66 -2.88
C ALA A 315 20.45 -3.77 -1.89
N ILE A 316 19.27 -4.22 -1.47
CA ILE A 316 18.43 -3.56 -0.46
C ILE A 316 18.01 -4.55 0.62
N ALA A 317 17.67 -4.08 1.82
CA ALA A 317 17.20 -4.91 2.92
C ALA A 317 15.98 -4.30 3.62
N GLU A 318 15.12 -5.15 4.19
CA GLU A 318 13.90 -4.72 4.91
C GLU A 318 14.26 -3.76 6.05
N GLY A 319 15.14 -4.21 6.95
CA GLY A 319 15.58 -3.44 8.09
C GLY A 319 14.53 -3.27 9.18
N LEU A 320 13.67 -4.27 9.41
CA LEU A 320 12.68 -4.29 10.50
C LEU A 320 12.87 -5.54 11.39
N SER A 321 13.44 -5.36 12.58
CA SER A 321 13.67 -6.45 13.54
C SER A 321 12.37 -7.05 14.09
N GLN A 322 11.28 -6.28 14.12
CA GLN A 322 9.96 -6.79 14.50
C GLN A 322 9.43 -7.83 13.49
N CYS A 323 9.90 -7.79 12.25
CA CYS A 323 9.48 -8.70 11.19
C CYS A 323 10.32 -9.98 11.18
N LEU A 324 11.62 -9.90 11.44
CA LEU A 324 12.56 -11.03 11.45
C LEU A 324 13.73 -10.79 12.42
N PRO A 325 14.31 -11.85 13.02
CA PRO A 325 15.57 -11.73 13.75
C PRO A 325 16.71 -11.28 12.82
N ASN A 326 17.81 -10.77 13.38
CA ASN A 326 19.04 -10.39 12.67
C ASN A 326 18.83 -9.41 11.48
N ALA A 327 17.85 -8.51 11.58
CA ALA A 327 17.55 -7.54 10.53
C ALA A 327 18.71 -6.54 10.30
N THR A 328 19.52 -6.25 11.34
CA THR A 328 20.66 -5.33 11.27
C THR A 328 21.78 -5.95 10.44
N GLU A 329 22.03 -7.23 10.62
CA GLU A 329 23.00 -8.05 9.91
C GLU A 329 22.63 -8.16 8.44
N ALA A 330 21.35 -8.38 8.13
CA ALA A 330 20.86 -8.44 6.74
C ALA A 330 21.05 -7.10 6.03
N ALA A 331 20.75 -5.99 6.71
CA ALA A 331 21.00 -4.65 6.17
C ALA A 331 22.50 -4.34 6.01
N MET A 332 23.35 -4.79 6.95
CA MET A 332 24.80 -4.68 6.84
C MET A 332 25.32 -5.43 5.62
N ALA A 333 24.91 -6.69 5.42
CA ALA A 333 25.33 -7.50 4.28
C ALA A 333 24.89 -6.89 2.94
N ALA A 334 23.65 -6.39 2.85
CA ALA A 334 23.16 -5.68 1.66
C ALA A 334 23.98 -4.42 1.36
N ASN A 335 24.27 -3.61 2.37
CA ASN A 335 25.08 -2.40 2.20
C ASN A 335 26.53 -2.72 1.80
N LEU A 336 27.13 -3.78 2.35
CA LEU A 336 28.47 -4.23 1.97
C LEU A 336 28.52 -4.66 0.49
N LEU A 337 27.52 -5.39 0.00
CA LEU A 337 27.37 -5.72 -1.43
C LEU A 337 27.35 -4.45 -2.30
N CYS A 338 26.66 -3.41 -1.85
CA CYS A 338 26.61 -2.12 -2.54
C CYS A 338 27.97 -1.39 -2.59
N THR A 339 28.96 -1.80 -1.80
CA THR A 339 30.32 -1.23 -1.85
C THR A 339 31.25 -1.92 -2.85
N LEU A 340 30.81 -3.03 -3.47
CA LEU A 340 31.64 -3.78 -4.41
C LEU A 340 31.83 -3.05 -5.75
N LYS A 341 30.85 -2.24 -6.17
CA LYS A 341 30.90 -1.49 -7.42
C LYS A 341 30.57 0.00 -7.20
N PRO A 342 31.38 0.94 -7.72
CA PRO A 342 31.06 2.37 -7.63
C PRO A 342 29.72 2.76 -8.27
N ALA A 343 29.34 2.07 -9.36
CA ALA A 343 28.09 2.34 -10.07
C ALA A 343 26.84 2.11 -9.19
N THR A 344 26.89 1.17 -8.24
CA THR A 344 25.79 0.89 -7.29
C THR A 344 25.47 2.11 -6.42
N LEU A 345 26.47 2.90 -6.05
CA LEU A 345 26.29 4.04 -5.15
C LEU A 345 25.56 5.20 -5.79
N SER A 346 25.54 5.28 -7.13
CA SER A 346 24.72 6.25 -7.83
C SER A 346 23.20 6.02 -7.63
N ALA A 347 22.81 4.80 -7.26
CA ALA A 347 21.41 4.44 -7.01
C ALA A 347 20.97 4.66 -5.55
N ILE A 348 21.88 5.06 -4.66
CA ILE A 348 21.64 5.32 -3.23
C ILE A 348 21.87 6.81 -2.95
N ASP A 349 20.79 7.56 -2.73
CA ASP A 349 20.83 9.02 -2.63
C ASP A 349 20.52 9.51 -1.21
N PHE A 350 21.57 9.86 -0.46
CA PHE A 350 21.51 10.49 0.86
C PHE A 350 21.31 12.02 0.81
N ASN A 351 21.17 12.64 -0.36
CA ASN A 351 20.70 14.03 -0.45
C ASN A 351 19.17 14.10 -0.46
N ARG A 352 18.51 12.97 -0.72
CA ARG A 352 17.05 12.81 -0.77
C ARG A 352 16.55 11.84 0.30
N GLU A 353 17.12 11.92 1.50
CA GLU A 353 16.77 11.07 2.64
C GLU A 353 15.26 11.07 2.92
N SER A 354 14.76 9.89 3.24
CA SER A 354 13.38 9.67 3.64
C SER A 354 13.09 10.28 5.00
N SER A 355 11.91 10.89 5.12
CA SER A 355 11.46 11.51 6.37
C SER A 355 11.20 10.50 7.49
N TYR A 356 11.12 9.19 7.18
CA TYR A 356 11.13 8.14 8.22
C TYR A 356 12.36 8.23 9.14
N THR A 357 13.45 8.85 8.70
CA THR A 357 14.63 9.11 9.54
C THR A 357 14.28 9.96 10.78
N LEU A 358 13.21 10.75 10.73
CA LEU A 358 12.72 11.56 11.85
C LEU A 358 11.94 10.74 12.90
N ALA A 359 11.51 9.51 12.57
CA ALA A 359 10.82 8.65 13.52
C ALA A 359 11.74 8.33 14.71
N ALA A 360 11.17 8.40 15.90
CA ALA A 360 11.82 8.02 17.13
C ALA A 360 12.17 6.53 17.10
N ARG A 361 13.37 6.22 17.56
CA ARG A 361 13.85 4.85 17.73
C ARG A 361 13.12 4.19 18.90
N ALA A 362 13.03 2.87 18.87
CA ALA A 362 12.33 2.12 19.92
C ALA A 362 12.88 2.36 21.35
N ASP A 363 14.20 2.53 21.52
CA ASP A 363 14.82 2.90 22.81
C ASP A 363 14.28 4.22 23.37
N ALA A 364 14.10 5.23 22.52
CA ALA A 364 13.50 6.50 22.92
C ALA A 364 12.02 6.33 23.33
N ILE A 365 11.26 5.47 22.64
CA ILE A 365 9.89 5.13 23.03
C ILE A 365 9.88 4.41 24.39
N LYS A 366 10.81 3.48 24.62
CA LYS A 366 10.94 2.77 25.89
C LYS A 366 11.22 3.73 27.05
N ILE A 367 12.08 4.72 26.84
CA ILE A 367 12.34 5.79 27.82
C ILE A 367 11.06 6.56 28.13
N VAL A 368 10.24 6.90 27.13
CA VAL A 368 8.94 7.54 27.37
C VAL A 368 8.02 6.66 28.22
N VAL A 369 7.98 5.34 27.97
CA VAL A 369 7.21 4.38 28.79
C VAL A 369 7.65 4.39 30.24
N ASP A 370 8.96 4.35 30.49
CA ASP A 370 9.49 4.32 31.84
C ASP A 370 9.24 5.65 32.58
N ARG A 371 9.30 6.78 31.86
CA ARG A 371 8.95 8.13 32.38
C ARG A 371 7.46 8.29 32.69
N MET A 372 6.58 7.65 31.92
CA MET A 372 5.16 7.59 32.29
C MET A 372 4.97 6.86 33.63
N ARG A 373 5.65 5.72 33.81
CA ARG A 373 5.55 4.91 35.03
C ARG A 373 6.12 5.60 36.27
N SER A 374 7.21 6.36 36.12
CA SER A 374 7.81 7.14 37.21
C SER A 374 7.01 8.40 37.56
N GLY A 375 5.95 8.72 36.82
CA GLY A 375 5.12 9.91 37.05
C GLY A 375 5.80 11.22 36.65
N GLU A 376 6.79 11.17 35.76
CA GLU A 376 7.51 12.36 35.28
C GLU A 376 6.73 13.15 34.21
N ILE A 377 5.79 12.50 33.53
CA ILE A 377 4.96 13.09 32.48
C ILE A 377 3.62 13.50 33.08
N ASP A 378 3.33 14.79 33.11
CA ASP A 378 2.06 15.35 33.58
C ASP A 378 0.99 15.36 32.48
N VAL A 379 1.40 15.68 31.24
CA VAL A 379 0.50 15.78 30.08
C VAL A 379 1.06 14.97 28.90
N LEU A 380 0.26 14.07 28.35
CA LEU A 380 0.60 13.29 27.16
C LEU A 380 -0.44 13.52 26.07
N ILE A 381 0.02 13.96 24.89
CA ILE A 381 -0.84 14.29 23.75
C ILE A 381 -0.53 13.34 22.62
N PHE A 382 -1.55 12.69 22.05
CA PHE A 382 -1.42 11.82 20.88
C PHE A 382 -2.04 12.46 19.63
N ARG A 383 -1.40 12.30 18.47
CA ARG A 383 -2.00 12.59 17.16
C ARG A 383 -1.67 11.50 16.16
N GLY A 384 -2.68 10.82 15.62
CA GLY A 384 -2.49 9.82 14.56
C GLY A 384 -1.67 8.57 14.93
N ALA A 385 -1.28 8.43 16.19
CA ALA A 385 -0.47 7.34 16.72
C ALA A 385 -1.31 6.41 17.61
N ASN A 386 -1.17 5.09 17.44
CA ASN A 386 -1.84 4.07 18.23
C ASN A 386 -0.85 3.06 18.86
N PRO A 387 0.09 3.52 19.71
CA PRO A 387 1.10 2.66 20.33
C PRO A 387 0.53 1.54 21.21
N VAL A 388 -0.71 1.66 21.69
CA VAL A 388 -1.36 0.57 22.45
C VAL A 388 -1.59 -0.65 21.57
N PHE A 389 -1.89 -0.44 20.29
CA PHE A 389 -2.05 -1.50 19.31
C PHE A 389 -0.72 -1.99 18.73
N SER A 390 0.21 -1.07 18.43
CA SER A 390 1.39 -1.37 17.61
C SER A 390 2.70 -1.61 18.38
N LEU A 391 2.73 -1.45 19.71
CA LEU A 391 3.90 -1.83 20.52
C LEU A 391 3.75 -3.24 21.12
N PRO A 392 4.88 -3.88 21.52
CA PRO A 392 4.86 -5.13 22.25
C PRO A 392 3.96 -5.05 23.49
N LYS A 393 3.05 -6.02 23.66
CA LYS A 393 2.19 -6.07 24.85
C LYS A 393 2.99 -6.20 26.15
N SER A 394 4.16 -6.83 26.08
CA SER A 394 5.12 -6.95 27.19
C SER A 394 5.65 -5.59 27.69
N TRP A 395 5.59 -4.53 26.89
CA TRP A 395 5.92 -3.18 27.35
C TRP A 395 4.82 -2.56 28.23
N ASP A 396 3.61 -3.13 28.22
CA ASP A 396 2.44 -2.66 28.95
C ASP A 396 2.25 -1.13 28.83
N PHE A 397 2.22 -0.65 27.58
CA PHE A 397 2.02 0.76 27.26
C PHE A 397 0.67 1.25 27.79
N ALA A 398 -0.38 0.43 27.67
CA ALA A 398 -1.71 0.74 28.20
C ALA A 398 -1.71 0.92 29.73
N GLY A 399 -0.95 0.11 30.48
CA GLY A 399 -0.74 0.31 31.91
C GLY A 399 0.04 1.58 32.21
N ALA A 400 1.12 1.86 31.47
CA ALA A 400 1.93 3.06 31.65
C ALA A 400 1.15 4.36 31.41
N ILE A 401 0.26 4.42 30.41
CA ILE A 401 -0.63 5.57 30.16
C ILE A 401 -1.44 5.94 31.41
N LYS A 402 -1.88 4.96 32.22
CA LYS A 402 -2.72 5.21 33.40
C LYS A 402 -1.99 5.97 34.51
N SER A 403 -0.65 5.97 34.50
CA SER A 403 0.16 6.77 35.42
C SER A 403 0.26 8.23 35.02
N VAL A 404 -0.11 8.59 33.79
CA VAL A 404 -0.08 9.97 33.30
C VAL A 404 -1.34 10.71 33.77
N PRO A 405 -1.20 11.82 34.52
CA PRO A 405 -2.35 12.56 35.07
C PRO A 405 -3.34 13.06 34.02
N PHE A 406 -2.85 13.46 32.84
CA PHE A 406 -3.71 14.01 31.80
C PHE A 406 -3.27 13.63 30.37
N VAL A 407 -4.04 12.74 29.78
CA VAL A 407 -3.88 12.23 28.40
C VAL A 407 -4.91 12.84 27.44
N VAL A 408 -4.45 13.34 26.29
CA VAL A 408 -5.28 13.93 25.23
C VAL A 408 -5.07 13.19 23.91
N SER A 409 -6.13 12.96 23.14
CA SER A 409 -6.06 12.36 21.80
C SER A 409 -6.64 13.27 20.72
N PHE A 410 -5.89 13.47 19.63
CA PHE A 410 -6.32 14.11 18.40
C PHE A 410 -6.75 13.10 17.32
N SER A 411 -7.11 11.88 17.71
CA SER A 411 -7.55 10.84 16.76
C SER A 411 -8.92 11.16 16.15
N PRO A 412 -9.15 10.88 14.86
CA PRO A 412 -10.47 11.03 14.25
C PRO A 412 -11.46 9.95 14.68
N ALA A 413 -11.03 8.81 15.24
CA ALA A 413 -11.86 7.68 15.62
C ALA A 413 -11.43 7.08 16.97
N ILE A 414 -12.29 6.26 17.59
CA ILE A 414 -11.99 5.61 18.86
C ILE A 414 -11.11 4.35 18.65
N ASP A 415 -9.82 4.58 18.49
CA ASP A 415 -8.80 3.52 18.52
C ASP A 415 -8.41 3.11 19.97
N GLU A 416 -7.56 2.10 20.10
CA GLU A 416 -7.11 1.57 21.39
C GLU A 416 -6.44 2.63 22.29
N THR A 417 -5.64 3.54 21.72
CA THR A 417 -4.99 4.63 22.46
C THR A 417 -6.00 5.73 22.82
N ALA A 418 -6.86 6.14 21.90
CA ALA A 418 -7.89 7.16 22.11
C ALA A 418 -8.89 6.74 23.21
N ALA A 419 -9.17 5.43 23.33
CA ALA A 419 -10.02 4.89 24.39
C ALA A 419 -9.50 5.12 25.82
N LEU A 420 -8.19 5.35 25.97
CA LEU A 420 -7.54 5.63 27.24
C LEU A 420 -7.33 7.14 27.51
N ALA A 421 -7.69 8.00 26.56
CA ALA A 421 -7.56 9.44 26.72
C ALA A 421 -8.61 10.01 27.68
N HIS A 422 -8.24 11.06 28.44
CA HIS A 422 -9.17 11.80 29.29
C HIS A 422 -9.95 12.85 28.49
N LEU A 423 -9.34 13.35 27.41
CA LEU A 423 -9.92 14.34 26.51
C LEU A 423 -9.63 13.93 25.06
N VAL A 424 -10.65 13.95 24.21
CA VAL A 424 -10.52 13.73 22.76
C VAL A 424 -10.89 15.03 22.05
N LEU A 425 -9.93 15.56 21.28
CA LEU A 425 -10.07 16.75 20.45
C LEU A 425 -9.91 16.34 18.98
N PRO A 426 -10.99 15.86 18.32
CA PRO A 426 -10.84 15.20 17.04
C PRO A 426 -10.33 16.17 15.97
N SER A 427 -9.22 15.76 15.33
CA SER A 427 -8.61 16.52 14.26
C SER A 427 -9.37 16.36 12.94
N HIS A 428 -9.24 17.37 12.06
CA HIS A 428 -9.57 17.23 10.65
C HIS A 428 -8.92 15.99 10.04
N TYR A 429 -9.62 15.35 9.10
CA TYR A 429 -9.03 14.39 8.17
C TYR A 429 -8.27 15.16 7.08
N SER A 430 -7.32 14.52 6.40
CA SER A 430 -6.37 15.19 5.48
C SER A 430 -7.04 16.02 4.37
N PHE A 431 -8.22 15.63 3.90
CA PHE A 431 -9.00 16.35 2.90
C PHE A 431 -9.76 17.59 3.40
N GLU A 432 -9.81 17.78 4.72
CA GLU A 432 -10.53 18.86 5.40
C GLU A 432 -9.56 19.94 5.94
N SER A 433 -8.25 19.74 5.78
CA SER A 433 -7.21 20.56 6.40
C SER A 433 -6.25 21.18 5.38
N TRP A 434 -5.86 22.42 5.64
CA TRP A 434 -4.63 22.99 5.10
C TRP A 434 -3.41 22.37 5.79
N GLY A 435 -2.33 22.19 5.04
CA GLY A 435 -1.04 21.73 5.57
C GLY A 435 -0.03 21.41 4.48
N ASP A 436 1.08 20.81 4.89
CA ASP A 436 2.10 20.27 3.99
C ASP A 436 2.68 18.97 4.53
N TYR A 437 3.29 18.19 3.65
CA TYR A 437 3.94 16.94 4.01
C TYR A 437 5.11 16.62 3.07
N SER A 438 6.29 16.38 3.62
CA SER A 438 7.49 15.99 2.90
C SER A 438 7.78 14.52 3.13
N PRO A 439 7.53 13.61 2.18
CA PRO A 439 7.90 12.19 2.33
C PRO A 439 9.41 11.97 2.33
N ARG A 440 10.17 12.84 1.66
CA ARG A 440 11.63 12.84 1.61
C ARG A 440 12.17 14.22 1.29
N LYS A 441 13.43 14.47 1.63
CA LYS A 441 14.09 15.75 1.35
C LYS A 441 14.02 16.10 -0.15
N GLY A 442 13.68 17.36 -0.44
CA GLY A 442 13.52 17.89 -1.80
C GLY A 442 12.16 17.60 -2.46
N VAL A 443 11.22 16.93 -1.77
CA VAL A 443 9.84 16.77 -2.23
C VAL A 443 8.90 17.11 -1.08
N THR A 444 8.14 18.19 -1.23
CA THR A 444 7.10 18.59 -0.27
C THR A 444 5.76 18.66 -0.98
N GLY A 445 4.86 17.75 -0.61
CA GLY A 445 3.46 17.77 -1.03
C GLY A 445 2.69 18.79 -0.20
N PHE A 446 1.67 19.39 -0.82
CA PHE A 446 0.77 20.32 -0.16
C PHE A 446 -0.56 19.63 0.16
N LEU A 447 -1.14 19.93 1.31
CA LEU A 447 -2.48 19.50 1.70
C LEU A 447 -3.41 20.70 1.55
N GLN A 448 -4.13 20.73 0.43
CA GLN A 448 -5.24 21.65 0.26
C GLN A 448 -6.53 20.97 0.75
N PRO A 449 -7.38 21.65 1.54
CA PRO A 449 -8.70 21.15 1.85
C PRO A 449 -9.54 21.15 0.59
N VAL A 450 -10.14 20.00 0.29
CA VAL A 450 -10.96 19.78 -0.91
C VAL A 450 -12.44 19.98 -0.57
N MET A 451 -12.80 19.90 0.71
CA MET A 451 -14.13 20.22 1.22
C MET A 451 -14.04 20.74 2.66
N GLY A 452 -15.13 21.33 3.15
CA GLY A 452 -15.24 21.67 4.56
C GLY A 452 -15.31 20.43 5.48
N PRO A 453 -15.07 20.59 6.79
CA PRO A 453 -15.14 19.48 7.74
C PRO A 453 -16.50 18.78 7.73
N VAL A 454 -16.49 17.44 7.64
CA VAL A 454 -17.71 16.61 7.67
C VAL A 454 -18.35 16.61 9.06
N PHE A 455 -17.51 16.67 10.10
CA PHE A 455 -17.91 16.71 11.50
C PHE A 455 -17.34 17.96 12.19
N ASN A 456 -17.76 18.24 13.43
CA ASN A 456 -17.29 19.37 14.24
C ASN A 456 -15.86 19.13 14.76
N THR A 457 -14.90 19.11 13.83
CA THR A 457 -13.47 18.90 14.05
C THR A 457 -12.71 20.23 13.92
N LYS A 458 -11.49 20.32 14.45
CA LYS A 458 -10.58 21.46 14.25
C LYS A 458 -9.18 20.96 13.89
N HIS A 459 -8.37 21.79 13.24
CA HIS A 459 -6.97 21.43 12.98
C HIS A 459 -6.15 21.44 14.28
N MET A 460 -5.27 20.45 14.50
CA MET A 460 -4.40 20.42 15.68
C MET A 460 -3.58 21.70 15.84
N GLY A 461 -3.07 22.26 14.75
CA GLY A 461 -2.30 23.51 14.77
C GLY A 461 -3.09 24.70 15.34
N ASP A 462 -4.38 24.80 15.07
CA ASP A 462 -5.24 25.85 15.64
C ASP A 462 -5.39 25.67 17.16
N ILE A 463 -5.46 24.42 17.62
CA ILE A 463 -5.52 24.09 19.05
C ILE A 463 -4.18 24.40 19.74
N LEU A 464 -3.05 24.10 19.10
CA LEU A 464 -1.74 24.47 19.63
C LEU A 464 -1.61 25.99 19.76
N ILE A 465 -1.98 26.75 18.73
CA ILE A 465 -1.93 28.23 18.76
C ILE A 465 -2.84 28.78 19.85
N SER A 466 -4.12 28.38 19.88
CA SER A 466 -5.09 28.89 20.86
C SER A 466 -4.73 28.55 22.31
N THR A 467 -4.30 27.32 22.59
CA THR A 467 -3.84 26.93 23.93
C THR A 467 -2.51 27.58 24.30
N GLY A 468 -1.61 27.73 23.33
CA GLY A 468 -0.35 28.47 23.50
C GLY A 468 -0.59 29.92 23.94
N LYS A 469 -1.52 30.63 23.26
CA LYS A 469 -1.94 31.98 23.65
C LYS A 469 -2.50 32.04 25.07
N LYS A 470 -3.34 31.07 25.45
CA LYS A 470 -3.94 30.99 26.80
C LYS A 470 -2.89 30.75 27.91
N VAL A 471 -1.81 30.02 27.62
CA VAL A 471 -0.79 29.61 28.60
C VAL A 471 0.41 30.57 28.66
N LYS A 472 0.86 31.10 27.52
CA LYS A 472 2.08 31.93 27.40
C LYS A 472 1.84 33.37 26.94
N GLY A 473 0.63 33.69 26.51
CA GLY A 473 0.26 34.99 25.99
C GLY A 473 0.36 35.08 24.46
N GLU A 474 -0.25 36.11 23.89
CA GLU A 474 -0.36 36.29 22.43
C GLU A 474 0.98 36.55 21.74
N GLN A 475 1.97 37.11 22.45
CA GLN A 475 3.28 37.43 21.89
C GLN A 475 4.08 36.17 21.50
N SER A 476 3.99 35.09 22.28
CA SER A 476 4.66 33.82 21.96
C SER A 476 4.00 33.08 20.79
N PHE A 477 2.74 33.39 20.47
CA PHE A 477 1.97 32.73 19.42
C PHE A 477 1.20 33.78 18.59
N PRO A 478 1.90 34.56 17.74
CA PRO A 478 1.31 35.72 17.07
C PRO A 478 0.34 35.36 15.94
N PHE A 479 0.33 34.10 15.50
CA PHE A 479 -0.53 33.63 14.40
C PHE A 479 -2.01 33.63 14.79
N LYS A 480 -2.89 34.03 13.88
CA LYS A 480 -4.34 33.92 14.03
C LYS A 480 -4.78 32.45 14.08
N ASP A 481 -4.30 31.66 13.12
CA ASP A 481 -4.64 30.25 12.90
C ASP A 481 -3.45 29.51 12.25
N PHE A 482 -3.61 28.20 12.06
CA PHE A 482 -2.57 27.36 11.46
C PHE A 482 -2.30 27.73 10.00
N TYR A 483 -3.30 28.21 9.26
CA TYR A 483 -3.12 28.62 7.87
C TYR A 483 -2.15 29.78 7.77
N GLU A 484 -2.26 30.79 8.63
CA GLU A 484 -1.29 31.90 8.70
C GLU A 484 0.12 31.41 9.09
N ALA A 485 0.23 30.51 10.08
CA ALA A 485 1.51 29.93 10.47
C ALA A 485 2.17 29.17 9.30
N MET A 486 1.38 28.40 8.55
CA MET A 486 1.83 27.69 7.35
C MET A 486 2.23 28.66 6.23
N GLN A 487 1.49 29.75 5.99
CA GLN A 487 1.90 30.77 5.03
C GLN A 487 3.25 31.39 5.42
N GLY A 488 3.47 31.70 6.70
CA GLY A 488 4.75 32.17 7.20
C GLY A 488 5.90 31.18 6.96
N TYR A 489 5.66 29.88 7.17
CA TYR A 489 6.60 28.82 6.82
C TYR A 489 6.96 28.84 5.32
N TRP A 490 5.96 28.91 4.44
CA TRP A 490 6.21 28.90 2.99
C TRP A 490 6.84 30.19 2.46
N THR A 491 6.57 31.35 3.07
CA THR A 491 7.26 32.61 2.76
C THR A 491 8.75 32.50 3.05
N ARG A 492 9.12 31.84 4.15
CA ARG A 492 10.54 31.56 4.47
C ARG A 492 11.16 30.63 3.44
N ILE A 493 10.48 29.53 3.09
CA ILE A 493 10.96 28.57 2.08
C ILE A 493 11.12 29.23 0.70
N SER A 494 10.19 30.09 0.27
CA SER A 494 10.31 30.80 -1.01
C SER A 494 11.49 31.78 -1.01
N ALA A 495 11.73 32.47 0.11
CA ALA A 495 12.86 33.38 0.26
C ALA A 495 14.20 32.62 0.23
N GLU A 496 14.30 31.48 0.93
CA GLU A 496 15.47 30.58 0.90
C GLU A 496 15.74 30.04 -0.51
N ALA A 497 14.69 29.84 -1.31
CA ALA A 497 14.79 29.43 -2.71
C ALA A 497 15.09 30.58 -3.69
N GLY A 498 15.21 31.83 -3.22
CA GLY A 498 15.44 32.99 -4.08
C GLY A 498 14.26 33.40 -4.96
N ILE A 499 13.03 33.08 -4.54
CA ILE A 499 11.81 33.37 -5.31
C ILE A 499 11.25 34.73 -4.88
N GLU A 500 11.26 35.71 -5.78
CA GLU A 500 10.88 37.10 -5.47
C GLU A 500 9.37 37.33 -5.35
N ASN A 501 8.54 36.62 -6.15
CA ASN A 501 7.09 36.79 -6.16
C ASN A 501 6.40 35.62 -5.42
N PHE A 502 6.06 35.86 -4.15
CA PHE A 502 5.38 34.87 -3.32
C PHE A 502 3.98 34.51 -3.82
N ASP A 503 3.20 35.46 -4.30
CA ASP A 503 1.81 35.20 -4.74
C ASP A 503 1.77 34.25 -5.94
N ALA A 504 2.65 34.48 -6.94
CA ALA A 504 2.78 33.59 -8.09
C ALA A 504 3.31 32.21 -7.68
N PHE A 505 4.25 32.16 -6.73
CA PHE A 505 4.76 30.91 -6.17
C PHE A 505 3.65 30.13 -5.44
N TRP A 506 2.89 30.79 -4.58
CA TRP A 506 1.80 30.21 -3.80
C TRP A 506 0.72 29.62 -4.71
N GLN A 507 0.27 30.38 -5.71
CA GLN A 507 -0.69 29.89 -6.70
C GLN A 507 -0.19 28.64 -7.42
N LYS A 508 1.07 28.65 -7.89
CA LYS A 508 1.67 27.49 -8.55
C LYS A 508 1.77 26.30 -7.61
N LEU A 509 2.21 26.52 -6.37
CA LEU A 509 2.35 25.50 -5.34
C LEU A 509 1.02 24.80 -5.05
N VAL A 510 -0.05 25.57 -4.85
CA VAL A 510 -1.41 25.04 -4.60
C VAL A 510 -1.92 24.28 -5.83
N MET A 511 -1.82 24.87 -7.04
CA MET A 511 -2.29 24.23 -8.28
C MET A 511 -1.54 22.93 -8.60
N GLN A 512 -0.23 22.92 -8.41
CA GLN A 512 0.63 21.77 -8.70
C GLN A 512 0.53 20.70 -7.60
N GLY A 513 0.14 21.08 -6.38
CA GLY A 513 0.01 20.20 -5.22
C GLY A 513 1.28 20.09 -4.37
N GLY A 514 2.19 21.06 -4.44
CA GLY A 514 3.41 21.12 -3.65
C GLY A 514 4.62 21.69 -4.40
N TYR A 515 5.80 21.48 -3.83
CA TYR A 515 7.09 21.99 -4.29
C TYR A 515 8.19 20.92 -4.27
N TRP A 516 8.90 20.78 -5.37
CA TRP A 516 9.99 19.81 -5.55
C TRP A 516 11.05 20.36 -6.48
N PRO A 517 11.99 21.17 -5.96
CA PRO A 517 13.05 21.75 -6.79
C PRO A 517 13.99 20.65 -7.30
N GLU A 518 14.63 20.90 -8.45
CA GLU A 518 15.74 20.07 -8.89
C GLU A 518 16.83 20.08 -7.81
N GLN A 519 17.35 18.90 -7.51
CA GLN A 519 18.43 18.75 -6.53
C GLN A 519 19.67 18.36 -7.31
N THR A 520 20.69 19.22 -7.28
CA THR A 520 22.03 18.92 -7.77
C THR A 520 22.87 18.48 -6.57
N GLY A 521 23.20 17.20 -6.51
CA GLY A 521 24.07 16.65 -5.47
C GLY A 521 25.03 15.64 -6.08
N ALA A 522 26.30 15.69 -5.68
CA ALA A 522 27.26 14.66 -6.05
C ALA A 522 26.88 13.32 -5.39
N ALA A 523 27.09 12.22 -6.12
CA ALA A 523 26.97 10.88 -5.53
C ALA A 523 27.95 10.74 -4.35
N PRO A 524 27.60 9.99 -3.29
CA PRO A 524 28.51 9.77 -2.18
C PRO A 524 29.80 9.10 -2.66
N ALA A 525 30.95 9.64 -2.26
CA ALA A 525 32.25 9.09 -2.60
C ALA A 525 32.60 7.87 -1.73
N LEU A 526 33.20 6.83 -2.34
CA LEU A 526 33.80 5.67 -1.66
C LEU A 526 35.10 6.04 -0.95
N SER A 527 35.05 6.84 0.12
CA SER A 527 36.24 7.07 0.98
C SER A 527 36.11 6.47 2.38
N MET A 528 35.04 5.72 2.66
CA MET A 528 34.77 5.17 3.99
C MET A 528 35.46 3.82 4.17
N PRO A 529 36.20 3.58 5.27
CA PRO A 529 36.74 2.26 5.59
C PRO A 529 35.60 1.25 5.78
N VAL A 530 35.87 -0.02 5.48
CA VAL A 530 34.91 -1.10 5.74
C VAL A 530 34.76 -1.25 7.26
N PRO A 531 33.52 -1.21 7.81
CA PRO A 531 33.34 -1.31 9.25
C PRO A 531 33.72 -2.70 9.77
N SER A 532 34.32 -2.77 10.96
CA SER A 532 34.40 -4.03 11.71
C SER A 532 33.00 -4.36 12.25
N PHE A 533 32.46 -5.52 11.87
CA PHE A 533 31.15 -5.97 12.30
C PHE A 533 31.16 -7.50 12.42
N ASP A 534 30.79 -8.00 13.59
CA ASP A 534 30.72 -9.42 13.85
C ASP A 534 29.32 -9.94 13.51
N PHE A 535 29.26 -10.85 12.54
CA PHE A 535 28.00 -11.48 12.18
C PHE A 535 27.73 -12.67 13.09
N PRO A 536 26.51 -12.82 13.63
CA PRO A 536 26.16 -13.94 14.48
C PRO A 536 26.30 -15.23 13.68
N TYR A 537 26.85 -16.25 14.34
CA TYR A 537 26.89 -17.60 13.80
C TYR A 537 25.82 -18.40 14.53
N PRO A 538 24.68 -18.72 13.88
CA PRO A 538 23.59 -19.38 14.59
C PRO A 538 24.06 -20.76 15.05
N GLU A 539 23.98 -21.03 16.35
CA GLU A 539 24.09 -22.38 16.88
C GLU A 539 22.94 -23.22 16.29
N GLN A 540 23.20 -24.47 15.90
CA GLN A 540 22.13 -25.38 15.49
C GLN A 540 21.26 -25.72 16.70
N ASN A 541 20.32 -24.85 17.04
CA ASN A 541 19.36 -25.12 18.11
C ASN A 541 18.29 -26.11 17.67
N SER A 542 17.86 -26.91 18.66
CA SER A 542 17.09 -28.15 18.51
C SER A 542 15.76 -27.98 17.75
N ALA A 543 15.35 -29.07 17.09
CA ALA A 543 14.23 -29.21 16.16
C ALA A 543 12.79 -28.94 16.69
N ALA A 544 12.60 -28.17 17.78
CA ALA A 544 11.31 -28.10 18.49
C ALA A 544 10.50 -26.80 18.31
N ALA A 545 11.10 -25.67 17.92
CA ALA A 545 10.35 -24.41 17.76
C ALA A 545 9.94 -24.15 16.31
N LEU A 546 8.69 -23.74 16.08
CA LEU A 546 8.17 -23.30 14.77
C LEU A 546 8.52 -21.82 14.56
N PRO A 547 9.55 -21.46 13.77
CA PRO A 547 9.95 -20.07 13.59
C PRO A 547 8.81 -19.28 12.95
N LEU A 548 8.54 -18.11 13.51
CA LEU A 548 7.49 -17.23 13.06
C LEU A 548 8.08 -16.11 12.19
N VAL A 549 7.31 -15.65 11.20
CA VAL A 549 7.53 -14.42 10.43
C VAL A 549 6.34 -13.49 10.69
N ILE A 550 6.60 -12.20 10.91
CA ILE A 550 5.58 -11.17 11.11
C ILE A 550 5.80 -10.20 9.97
N TYR A 551 4.73 -9.81 9.28
CA TYR A 551 4.89 -8.97 8.10
C TYR A 551 3.75 -7.97 7.94
N PRO A 552 4.03 -6.73 7.49
CA PRO A 552 3.02 -5.77 7.09
C PRO A 552 2.32 -6.16 5.79
N THR A 553 1.01 -5.97 5.76
CA THR A 553 0.21 -6.23 4.55
C THR A 553 0.02 -4.95 3.75
N VAL A 554 -0.12 -5.08 2.42
CA VAL A 554 -0.44 -3.95 1.55
C VAL A 554 -1.83 -3.35 1.85
N GLN A 555 -2.75 -4.13 2.43
CA GLN A 555 -4.08 -3.66 2.82
C GLN A 555 -4.03 -2.73 4.03
N PHE A 556 -3.42 -3.20 5.12
CA PHE A 556 -3.57 -2.60 6.44
C PHE A 556 -2.35 -1.81 6.90
N PHE A 557 -1.19 -2.00 6.27
CA PHE A 557 0.08 -1.41 6.68
C PHE A 557 0.40 -1.78 8.14
N ASP A 558 0.12 -0.89 9.08
CA ASP A 558 0.32 -1.06 10.53
C ASP A 558 -1.00 -1.19 11.32
N GLY A 559 -2.14 -1.29 10.64
CA GLY A 559 -3.48 -1.36 11.24
C GLY A 559 -4.29 -0.06 11.14
N ARG A 560 -3.68 1.09 10.84
CA ARG A 560 -4.41 2.38 10.78
C ARG A 560 -5.53 2.41 9.73
N MET A 561 -5.47 1.52 8.74
CA MET A 561 -6.46 1.34 7.68
C MET A 561 -7.52 0.27 7.97
N ALA A 562 -7.45 -0.44 9.10
CA ALA A 562 -8.31 -1.59 9.37
C ALA A 562 -9.80 -1.22 9.37
N ASN A 563 -10.17 -0.01 9.76
CA ASN A 563 -11.57 0.43 9.76
C ASN A 563 -12.07 0.92 8.38
N HIS A 564 -11.30 0.76 7.30
CA HIS A 564 -11.69 1.14 5.95
C HIS A 564 -12.29 -0.04 5.18
N LEU A 565 -13.57 0.08 4.80
CA LEU A 565 -14.33 -1.02 4.22
C LEU A 565 -13.74 -1.63 2.92
N TRP A 566 -13.18 -0.82 2.00
CA TRP A 566 -12.64 -1.37 0.74
C TRP A 566 -11.43 -2.25 0.98
N VAL A 567 -10.49 -1.85 1.84
CA VAL A 567 -9.28 -2.66 2.10
C VAL A 567 -9.59 -3.92 2.92
N GLN A 568 -10.69 -3.93 3.70
CA GLN A 568 -11.18 -5.14 4.38
C GLN A 568 -11.69 -6.23 3.41
N GLU A 569 -12.35 -5.83 2.32
CA GLU A 569 -12.95 -6.76 1.34
C GLU A 569 -12.03 -7.05 0.13
N ILE A 570 -11.16 -6.11 -0.26
CA ILE A 570 -10.13 -6.40 -1.27
C ILE A 570 -9.17 -7.41 -0.65
N PRO A 571 -8.91 -8.56 -1.28
CA PRO A 571 -8.12 -9.62 -0.68
C PRO A 571 -6.62 -9.30 -0.60
N ASP A 572 -5.93 -9.91 0.38
CA ASP A 572 -4.47 -9.98 0.40
C ASP A 572 -3.96 -10.63 -0.90
N PRO A 573 -2.94 -10.07 -1.57
CA PRO A 573 -2.50 -10.56 -2.88
C PRO A 573 -2.11 -12.04 -2.89
N MET A 574 -1.35 -12.51 -1.88
CA MET A 574 -0.81 -13.86 -1.87
C MET A 574 -1.81 -14.88 -1.31
N THR A 575 -2.44 -14.58 -0.18
CA THR A 575 -3.34 -15.52 0.49
C THR A 575 -4.78 -15.46 -0.02
N GLN A 576 -5.13 -14.40 -0.76
CA GLN A 576 -6.48 -14.11 -1.25
C GLN A 576 -7.53 -13.98 -0.13
N THR A 577 -7.08 -13.78 1.11
CA THR A 577 -7.87 -13.66 2.33
C THR A 577 -8.39 -12.24 2.52
N THR A 578 -9.56 -12.12 3.13
CA THR A 578 -10.27 -10.89 3.48
C THR A 578 -10.76 -11.00 4.93
N TRP A 579 -11.04 -9.86 5.58
CA TRP A 579 -11.66 -9.81 6.91
C TRP A 579 -10.98 -10.64 8.01
N GLY A 580 -10.06 -10.01 8.76
CA GLY A 580 -9.35 -10.63 9.87
C GLY A 580 -7.99 -11.22 9.47
N GLY A 581 -7.24 -11.67 10.46
CA GLY A 581 -5.89 -12.20 10.38
C GLY A 581 -5.87 -13.73 10.43
N TRP A 582 -4.73 -14.30 10.05
CA TRP A 582 -4.54 -15.74 9.86
C TRP A 582 -3.09 -16.15 10.15
N LEU A 583 -2.88 -17.43 10.47
CA LEU A 583 -1.57 -18.05 10.57
C LEU A 583 -1.28 -18.80 9.28
N GLU A 584 -0.37 -18.31 8.45
CA GLU A 584 0.16 -19.05 7.32
C GLU A 584 1.03 -20.19 7.82
N ILE A 585 0.76 -21.39 7.33
CA ILE A 585 1.56 -22.57 7.61
C ILE A 585 1.64 -23.44 6.37
N HIS A 586 2.81 -24.02 6.10
CA HIS A 586 2.97 -24.89 4.94
C HIS A 586 2.02 -26.11 5.07
N PRO A 587 1.35 -26.56 3.99
CA PRO A 587 0.36 -27.65 4.07
C PRO A 587 0.90 -28.96 4.65
N GLU A 588 2.17 -29.27 4.38
CA GLU A 588 2.82 -30.46 4.96
C GLU A 588 3.07 -30.31 6.47
N THR A 589 3.43 -29.11 6.93
CA THR A 589 3.57 -28.81 8.36
C THR A 589 2.21 -28.85 9.05
N ALA A 590 1.17 -28.29 8.43
CA ALA A 590 -0.20 -28.40 8.91
C ALA A 590 -0.64 -29.86 9.06
N ARG A 591 -0.35 -30.71 8.06
CA ARG A 591 -0.65 -32.14 8.11
C ARG A 591 0.06 -32.84 9.27
N LYS A 592 1.34 -32.54 9.51
CA LYS A 592 2.12 -33.10 10.64
C LYS A 592 1.57 -32.66 12.00
N LEU A 593 1.08 -31.43 12.10
CA LEU A 593 0.44 -30.88 13.30
C LEU A 593 -1.07 -31.18 13.37
N ASN A 594 -1.61 -31.96 12.43
CA ASN A 594 -3.02 -32.29 12.30
C ASN A 594 -3.93 -31.04 12.19
N LEU A 595 -3.48 -29.94 11.59
CA LEU A 595 -4.21 -28.68 11.50
C LEU A 595 -5.05 -28.59 10.22
N GLU A 596 -6.28 -28.08 10.35
CA GLU A 596 -7.17 -27.80 9.22
C GLU A 596 -7.29 -26.29 8.92
N LYS A 597 -7.68 -25.94 7.69
CA LYS A 597 -8.01 -24.54 7.33
C LYS A 597 -9.15 -24.01 8.21
N GLY A 598 -8.94 -22.84 8.81
CA GLY A 598 -9.92 -22.18 9.69
C GLY A 598 -9.98 -22.76 11.11
N GLU A 599 -9.15 -23.75 11.45
CA GLU A 599 -9.03 -24.21 12.83
C GLU A 599 -8.48 -23.09 13.70
N LEU A 600 -9.19 -22.74 14.77
CA LEU A 600 -8.79 -21.65 15.66
C LEU A 600 -7.73 -22.16 16.64
N LEU A 601 -6.56 -21.53 16.60
CA LEU A 601 -5.39 -21.90 17.39
C LEU A 601 -5.18 -20.90 18.53
N SER A 602 -4.68 -21.40 19.65
CA SER A 602 -4.04 -20.60 20.70
C SER A 602 -2.53 -20.63 20.45
N LEU A 603 -1.97 -19.48 20.07
CA LEU A 603 -0.54 -19.32 19.85
C LEU A 603 0.07 -18.62 21.06
N LYS A 604 1.05 -19.26 21.68
CA LYS A 604 1.67 -18.78 22.92
C LYS A 604 3.17 -18.65 22.78
N THR A 605 3.69 -17.58 23.36
CA THR A 605 5.11 -17.34 23.64
C THR A 605 5.28 -17.08 25.13
N ASP A 606 6.51 -16.90 25.60
CA ASP A 606 6.79 -16.51 26.99
C ASP A 606 6.25 -15.12 27.33
N HIS A 607 5.85 -14.33 26.33
CA HIS A 607 5.45 -12.93 26.47
C HIS A 607 3.96 -12.69 26.26
N GLY A 608 3.25 -13.59 25.56
CA GLY A 608 1.85 -13.38 25.27
C GLY A 608 1.15 -14.55 24.60
N THR A 609 -0.15 -14.38 24.37
CA THR A 609 -0.99 -15.38 23.73
C THR A 609 -2.00 -14.69 22.82
N ILE A 610 -2.19 -15.24 21.61
CA ILE A 610 -3.20 -14.78 20.66
C ILE A 610 -4.05 -15.94 20.16
N ARG A 611 -5.27 -15.64 19.71
CA ARG A 611 -6.16 -16.60 19.04
C ARG A 611 -6.21 -16.31 17.55
N ILE A 612 -5.89 -17.27 16.70
CA ILE A 612 -5.77 -17.04 15.27
C ILE A 612 -6.14 -18.29 14.43
N PRO A 613 -6.86 -18.15 13.31
CA PRO A 613 -7.19 -19.28 12.45
C PRO A 613 -5.98 -19.75 11.64
N ALA A 614 -5.82 -21.06 11.50
CA ALA A 614 -4.81 -21.67 10.65
C ALA A 614 -5.16 -21.55 9.16
N LEU A 615 -4.18 -21.18 8.33
CA LEU A 615 -4.26 -21.16 6.88
C LEU A 615 -3.15 -22.04 6.28
N PRO A 616 -3.43 -23.31 5.97
CA PRO A 616 -2.54 -24.14 5.17
C PRO A 616 -2.34 -23.56 3.76
N ILE A 617 -1.13 -23.08 3.45
CA ILE A 617 -0.79 -22.41 2.18
C ILE A 617 0.71 -22.45 1.86
N TYR A 618 1.07 -22.43 0.58
CA TYR A 618 2.46 -22.54 0.07
C TYR A 618 3.27 -21.23 0.08
N THR A 619 2.85 -20.22 0.86
CA THR A 619 3.57 -18.94 0.95
C THR A 619 4.77 -18.99 1.90
N VAL A 620 4.90 -20.05 2.69
CA VAL A 620 5.99 -20.28 3.63
C VAL A 620 6.60 -21.67 3.41
N PRO A 621 7.91 -21.86 3.60
CA PRO A 621 8.56 -23.16 3.61
C PRO A 621 8.02 -24.09 4.70
N GLU A 622 8.29 -25.38 4.56
CA GLU A 622 7.99 -26.35 5.61
C GLU A 622 8.70 -25.98 6.92
N GLY A 623 7.97 -26.06 8.03
CA GLY A 623 8.50 -25.79 9.36
C GLY A 623 8.66 -24.30 9.66
N VAL A 624 8.03 -23.41 8.88
CA VAL A 624 7.97 -21.96 9.12
C VAL A 624 6.50 -21.54 9.19
N ALA A 625 6.19 -20.56 10.05
CA ALA A 625 4.88 -19.93 10.11
C ALA A 625 4.97 -18.43 9.82
N ALA A 626 3.89 -17.81 9.33
CA ALA A 626 3.83 -16.36 9.15
C ALA A 626 2.48 -15.76 9.57
N ILE A 627 2.48 -14.54 10.11
CA ILE A 627 1.28 -13.80 10.51
C ILE A 627 1.34 -12.37 9.96
N PRO A 628 0.29 -11.90 9.26
CA PRO A 628 0.18 -10.50 8.87
C PRO A 628 -0.11 -9.58 10.07
N VAL A 629 0.37 -8.34 10.02
CA VAL A 629 -0.08 -7.28 10.95
C VAL A 629 -1.24 -6.45 10.38
N GLY A 630 -1.91 -5.73 11.27
CA GLY A 630 -2.94 -4.74 10.95
C GLY A 630 -4.39 -5.19 11.18
N GLN A 631 -4.58 -6.37 11.77
CA GLN A 631 -5.85 -6.83 12.33
C GLN A 631 -5.67 -7.13 13.83
N GLY A 632 -6.72 -7.57 14.53
CA GLY A 632 -6.65 -7.78 15.98
C GLY A 632 -7.04 -6.56 16.81
N HIS A 633 -7.63 -5.54 16.19
CA HIS A 633 -8.15 -4.39 16.93
C HIS A 633 -9.24 -4.83 17.90
N TYR A 634 -9.09 -4.51 19.18
CA TYR A 634 -10.17 -4.66 20.15
C TYR A 634 -11.03 -3.40 20.21
N ASN A 635 -10.52 -2.26 19.72
CA ASN A 635 -11.28 -1.04 19.58
C ASN A 635 -10.82 -0.24 18.36
N PHE A 636 -11.61 -0.23 17.27
CA PHE A 636 -11.38 0.66 16.13
C PHE A 636 -12.62 0.75 15.23
N GLY A 637 -13.79 0.94 15.85
CA GLY A 637 -15.06 1.03 15.15
C GLY A 637 -15.59 -0.30 14.61
N ARG A 638 -16.73 -0.23 13.92
CA ARG A 638 -17.59 -1.39 13.60
C ARG A 638 -17.05 -2.34 12.53
N PHE A 639 -15.96 -1.97 11.85
CA PHE A 639 -15.40 -2.72 10.73
C PHE A 639 -14.10 -3.46 11.07
N ALA A 640 -13.43 -3.08 12.15
CA ALA A 640 -12.14 -3.64 12.55
C ALA A 640 -12.20 -4.37 13.91
N SER A 641 -13.04 -3.90 14.83
CA SER A 641 -13.13 -4.46 16.18
C SER A 641 -13.54 -5.94 16.19
N GLY A 642 -12.81 -6.74 16.95
CA GLY A 642 -13.16 -8.13 17.26
C GLY A 642 -12.74 -9.17 16.20
N LEU A 643 -12.01 -8.74 15.17
CA LEU A 643 -11.38 -9.67 14.23
C LEU A 643 -10.04 -10.18 14.79
N PRO A 644 -9.69 -11.47 14.66
CA PRO A 644 -8.35 -11.95 14.97
C PRO A 644 -7.34 -11.31 14.00
N ALA A 645 -6.04 -11.24 14.24
CA ALA A 645 -5.33 -11.22 15.52
C ALA A 645 -4.14 -10.25 15.37
N ASN A 646 -3.61 -9.74 16.48
CA ASN A 646 -2.47 -8.82 16.48
C ASN A 646 -1.19 -9.55 16.94
N PRO A 647 -0.21 -9.82 16.06
CA PRO A 647 0.99 -10.57 16.44
C PRO A 647 1.97 -9.78 17.32
N PHE A 648 1.83 -8.45 17.45
CA PHE A 648 2.65 -7.67 18.38
C PHE A 648 2.44 -8.05 19.84
N GLU A 649 1.32 -8.71 20.16
CA GLU A 649 1.08 -9.27 21.49
C GLU A 649 2.02 -10.42 21.86
N LEU A 650 2.72 -11.02 20.88
CA LEU A 650 3.67 -12.12 21.11
C LEU A 650 5.11 -11.66 21.36
N LEU A 651 5.40 -10.37 21.13
CA LEU A 651 6.77 -9.83 21.19
C LEU A 651 7.26 -9.59 22.62
N GLY A 652 8.55 -9.86 22.83
CA GLY A 652 9.24 -9.62 24.09
C GLY A 652 9.61 -8.16 24.33
N PRO A 653 10.15 -7.85 25.53
CA PRO A 653 10.43 -6.48 25.91
C PRO A 653 11.79 -5.96 25.41
N ASP A 654 12.65 -6.84 24.92
CA ASP A 654 14.06 -6.55 24.66
C ASP A 654 14.27 -5.71 23.40
N LEU A 655 15.38 -4.98 23.39
CA LEU A 655 15.86 -4.21 22.25
C LEU A 655 17.14 -4.84 21.71
N ASP A 656 17.33 -4.76 20.40
CA ASP A 656 18.60 -5.12 19.75
C ASP A 656 19.72 -4.21 20.29
N PRO A 657 20.78 -4.75 20.90
CA PRO A 657 21.89 -3.94 21.43
C PRO A 657 22.66 -3.16 20.36
N VAL A 658 22.58 -3.57 19.09
CA VAL A 658 23.31 -2.94 17.99
C VAL A 658 22.51 -1.77 17.39
N SER A 659 21.24 -2.02 17.06
CA SER A 659 20.38 -1.03 16.39
C SER A 659 19.41 -0.32 17.34
N GLY A 660 19.21 -0.78 18.57
CA GLY A 660 18.19 -0.23 19.48
C GLY A 660 16.75 -0.49 19.04
N ALA A 661 16.52 -1.36 18.05
CA ALA A 661 15.21 -1.73 17.54
C ALA A 661 14.50 -2.75 18.45
N ILE A 662 13.16 -2.86 18.37
CA ILE A 662 12.43 -3.91 19.10
C ILE A 662 12.90 -5.28 18.62
N LEU A 663 13.43 -6.08 19.54
CA LEU A 663 13.99 -7.37 19.20
C LEU A 663 12.88 -8.41 19.05
N ARG A 664 12.93 -9.14 17.93
CA ARG A 664 12.15 -10.36 17.76
C ARG A 664 13.08 -11.55 17.98
N HIS A 665 12.91 -12.21 19.12
CA HIS A 665 13.57 -13.49 19.39
C HIS A 665 13.05 -14.60 18.48
N GLU A 666 13.78 -15.71 18.40
CA GLU A 666 13.19 -16.99 18.00
C GLU A 666 12.12 -17.34 19.06
N LEU A 667 10.88 -16.93 18.79
CA LEU A 667 9.77 -17.18 19.68
C LEU A 667 9.58 -18.71 19.72
N ASN A 668 9.74 -19.32 20.90
CA ASN A 668 9.35 -20.71 21.15
C ASN A 668 7.83 -20.81 21.07
N LEU A 669 7.33 -20.89 19.83
CA LEU A 669 5.91 -20.84 19.54
C LEU A 669 5.28 -22.17 19.95
N THR A 670 4.48 -22.13 21.00
CA THR A 670 3.61 -23.25 21.36
C THR A 670 2.28 -23.08 20.61
N VAL A 671 1.90 -24.12 19.87
CA VAL A 671 0.67 -24.16 19.06
C VAL A 671 -0.31 -25.13 19.68
N GLU A 672 -1.44 -24.62 20.18
CA GLU A 672 -2.49 -25.42 20.80
C GLU A 672 -3.81 -25.29 20.02
N LYS A 673 -4.50 -26.41 19.81
CA LYS A 673 -5.85 -26.42 19.23
C LYS A 673 -6.86 -25.97 20.27
N THR A 674 -7.73 -25.04 19.92
CA THR A 674 -8.81 -24.59 20.83
C THR A 674 -10.06 -25.48 20.77
N GLY A 675 -10.20 -26.30 19.71
CA GLY A 675 -11.43 -27.04 19.40
C GLY A 675 -12.51 -26.21 18.70
N GLU A 676 -12.28 -24.90 18.50
CA GLU A 676 -13.18 -24.00 17.78
C GLU A 676 -12.72 -23.78 16.32
N LYS A 677 -13.63 -23.26 15.48
CA LYS A 677 -13.34 -22.85 14.10
C LYS A 677 -13.64 -21.37 13.90
N PHE A 678 -12.80 -20.72 13.11
CA PHE A 678 -13.03 -19.40 12.55
C PHE A 678 -12.78 -19.46 11.04
N ASP A 679 -13.86 -19.55 10.26
CA ASP A 679 -13.76 -19.71 8.82
C ASP A 679 -13.02 -18.55 8.15
N ILE A 680 -12.06 -18.85 7.29
CA ILE A 680 -11.28 -17.80 6.60
C ILE A 680 -12.05 -17.35 5.36
N ALA A 681 -12.44 -16.07 5.32
CA ALA A 681 -13.08 -15.47 4.15
C ALA A 681 -12.03 -15.20 3.07
N HIS A 682 -12.16 -15.85 1.92
CA HIS A 682 -11.22 -15.75 0.80
C HIS A 682 -11.99 -15.62 -0.52
N THR A 683 -11.33 -15.08 -1.54
CA THR A 683 -11.94 -14.82 -2.85
C THR A 683 -11.41 -15.71 -3.98
N ASP A 684 -10.40 -16.53 -3.70
CA ASP A 684 -9.94 -17.57 -4.61
C ASP A 684 -10.79 -18.84 -4.46
N GLY A 685 -10.94 -19.59 -5.56
CA GLY A 685 -11.63 -20.88 -5.55
C GLY A 685 -10.65 -22.05 -5.47
N SER A 686 -9.54 -21.94 -6.19
CA SER A 686 -8.45 -22.91 -6.18
C SER A 686 -7.11 -22.18 -6.16
N TYR A 687 -6.15 -22.80 -5.48
CA TYR A 687 -4.76 -22.37 -5.46
C TYR A 687 -4.07 -22.52 -6.83
N PHE A 688 -4.57 -23.41 -7.69
CA PHE A 688 -3.97 -23.79 -8.97
C PHE A 688 -4.95 -23.59 -10.13
N GLN A 689 -4.41 -23.41 -11.33
CA GLN A 689 -5.23 -23.24 -12.54
C GLN A 689 -5.65 -24.56 -13.21
N HIS A 690 -5.15 -25.72 -12.73
CA HIS A 690 -5.48 -27.07 -13.22
C HIS A 690 -5.27 -27.24 -14.74
N ASP A 691 -4.07 -26.90 -15.24
CA ASP A 691 -3.67 -27.03 -16.65
C ASP A 691 -4.55 -26.30 -17.68
N ARG A 692 -5.40 -25.36 -17.22
CA ARG A 692 -6.30 -24.58 -18.09
C ARG A 692 -5.58 -23.49 -18.89
N ASN A 693 -4.29 -23.27 -18.63
CA ASN A 693 -3.47 -22.27 -19.32
C ASN A 693 -4.14 -20.89 -19.40
N ILE A 694 -4.72 -20.41 -18.30
CA ILE A 694 -5.41 -19.12 -18.21
C ILE A 694 -4.44 -17.98 -17.87
N ALA A 695 -3.50 -18.22 -16.97
CA ALA A 695 -2.40 -17.33 -16.67
C ALA A 695 -1.16 -17.92 -17.35
N GLN A 696 -0.79 -17.35 -18.50
CA GLN A 696 0.24 -17.91 -19.38
C GLN A 696 1.59 -17.20 -19.21
N THR A 697 2.66 -17.97 -19.38
CA THR A 697 4.05 -17.51 -19.37
C THR A 697 4.73 -17.84 -20.70
N ILE A 698 5.83 -17.14 -21.00
CA ILE A 698 6.74 -17.43 -22.11
C ILE A 698 8.17 -17.14 -21.63
N SER A 699 9.15 -17.96 -22.00
CA SER A 699 10.55 -17.64 -21.66
C SER A 699 11.04 -16.45 -22.49
N LEU A 700 12.00 -15.69 -21.96
CA LEU A 700 12.63 -14.57 -22.69
C LEU A 700 13.24 -15.04 -24.02
N GLU A 701 13.88 -16.21 -24.01
CA GLU A 701 14.47 -16.84 -25.19
C GLU A 701 13.42 -17.14 -26.26
N GLU A 702 12.34 -17.83 -25.89
CA GLU A 702 11.28 -18.19 -26.83
C GLU A 702 10.57 -16.94 -27.36
N ARG A 703 10.32 -15.96 -26.50
CA ARG A 703 9.74 -14.68 -26.90
C ARG A 703 10.62 -13.99 -27.95
N ASN A 704 11.92 -13.96 -27.74
CA ASN A 704 12.86 -13.33 -28.68
C ASN A 704 12.93 -14.10 -30.01
N ARG A 705 12.96 -15.44 -29.96
CA ARG A 705 12.90 -16.31 -31.14
C ARG A 705 11.66 -16.01 -32.00
N MET A 706 10.49 -16.00 -31.37
CA MET A 706 9.22 -15.69 -32.06
C MET A 706 9.21 -14.28 -32.65
N ALA A 707 9.71 -13.29 -31.90
CA ALA A 707 9.75 -11.89 -32.34
C ALA A 707 10.69 -11.71 -33.54
N GLU A 708 11.85 -12.37 -33.54
CA GLU A 708 12.83 -12.33 -34.65
C GLU A 708 12.31 -13.05 -35.90
N ALA A 709 11.57 -14.15 -35.72
CA ALA A 709 10.92 -14.86 -36.81
C ALA A 709 9.70 -14.13 -37.40
N GLY A 710 9.26 -13.02 -36.79
CA GLY A 710 8.07 -12.28 -37.20
C GLY A 710 6.77 -13.06 -36.99
N GLU A 711 6.76 -14.02 -36.06
CA GLU A 711 5.58 -14.80 -35.73
C GLU A 711 4.47 -13.89 -35.19
N LYS A 712 3.21 -14.21 -35.50
CA LYS A 712 2.05 -13.48 -34.99
C LYS A 712 1.28 -14.33 -33.99
N PRO A 713 0.76 -13.72 -32.91
CA PRO A 713 -0.11 -14.44 -31.98
C PRO A 713 -1.41 -14.85 -32.68
N TYR A 714 -1.98 -15.98 -32.24
CA TYR A 714 -3.35 -16.32 -32.60
C TYR A 714 -4.34 -15.51 -31.75
N ILE A 715 -5.14 -14.67 -32.40
CA ILE A 715 -6.19 -13.86 -31.77
C ILE A 715 -7.45 -13.95 -32.63
N ASP A 716 -8.57 -14.33 -32.01
CA ASP A 716 -9.88 -14.18 -32.65
C ASP A 716 -10.32 -12.72 -32.49
N TYR A 717 -9.99 -11.91 -33.51
CA TYR A 717 -10.18 -10.46 -33.47
C TYR A 717 -11.64 -10.10 -33.14
N PRO A 718 -11.88 -9.23 -32.15
CA PRO A 718 -13.21 -8.70 -31.82
C PRO A 718 -13.59 -7.55 -32.77
N LEU A 719 -13.36 -7.76 -34.05
CA LEU A 719 -13.57 -6.86 -35.19
C LEU A 719 -14.01 -7.71 -36.40
N PRO A 720 -14.55 -7.11 -37.49
CA PRO A 720 -14.94 -7.85 -38.69
C PRO A 720 -13.85 -8.77 -39.28
N GLN A 721 -12.57 -8.42 -39.12
CA GLN A 721 -11.43 -9.24 -39.56
C GLN A 721 -11.34 -10.60 -38.86
N GLY A 722 -11.91 -10.73 -37.66
CA GLY A 722 -11.97 -11.99 -36.91
C GLY A 722 -13.15 -12.88 -37.31
N TYR A 723 -13.95 -12.50 -38.31
CA TYR A 723 -15.04 -13.34 -38.81
C TYR A 723 -14.52 -14.59 -39.52
N GLN A 724 -15.02 -15.75 -39.14
CA GLN A 724 -14.69 -17.04 -39.73
C GLN A 724 -15.99 -17.78 -40.02
N LYS A 725 -16.37 -17.91 -41.30
CA LYS A 725 -17.60 -18.62 -41.74
C LYS A 725 -17.70 -20.06 -41.20
N SER A 726 -16.57 -20.70 -40.88
CA SER A 726 -16.52 -22.04 -40.29
C SER A 726 -16.88 -22.08 -38.79
N LYS A 727 -16.80 -20.95 -38.08
CA LYS A 727 -17.05 -20.85 -36.63
C LYS A 727 -18.22 -19.93 -36.28
N ASP A 728 -18.54 -18.97 -37.14
CA ASP A 728 -19.54 -17.92 -36.89
C ASP A 728 -20.79 -18.15 -37.73
N PHE A 729 -21.93 -18.32 -37.05
CA PHE A 729 -23.24 -18.45 -37.70
C PHE A 729 -23.86 -17.10 -38.10
N TYR A 730 -23.54 -16.03 -37.37
CA TYR A 730 -24.10 -14.70 -37.58
C TYR A 730 -23.09 -13.78 -38.29
N PRO A 731 -23.54 -12.81 -39.10
CA PRO A 731 -22.65 -11.82 -39.70
C PRO A 731 -21.82 -11.06 -38.65
N PRO A 732 -20.61 -10.59 -39.00
CA PRO A 732 -19.79 -9.81 -38.08
C PRO A 732 -20.45 -8.49 -37.70
N GLN A 733 -20.23 -8.06 -36.47
CA GLN A 733 -20.62 -6.72 -36.04
C GLN A 733 -19.69 -5.67 -36.65
N MET A 734 -20.27 -4.57 -37.13
CA MET A 734 -19.54 -3.46 -37.75
C MET A 734 -19.36 -2.31 -36.77
N TYR A 735 -18.11 -1.89 -36.55
CA TYR A 735 -17.74 -0.80 -35.66
C TYR A 735 -17.25 0.40 -36.46
N LYS A 736 -17.99 1.51 -36.41
CA LYS A 736 -17.68 2.71 -37.21
C LYS A 736 -16.58 3.56 -36.57
N ASP A 737 -16.84 4.03 -35.35
CA ASP A 737 -15.99 5.05 -34.72
C ASP A 737 -15.08 4.46 -33.64
N TYR A 738 -15.58 3.47 -32.88
CA TYR A 738 -14.85 2.90 -31.74
C TYR A 738 -15.12 1.40 -31.60
N ARG A 739 -14.08 0.66 -31.19
CA ARG A 739 -14.20 -0.66 -30.57
C ARG A 739 -13.32 -0.67 -29.33
N TRP A 740 -13.92 -0.36 -28.18
CA TRP A 740 -13.16 -0.26 -26.93
C TRP A 740 -12.58 -1.61 -26.52
N SER A 741 -11.32 -1.59 -26.07
CA SER A 741 -10.52 -2.76 -25.74
C SER A 741 -9.57 -2.45 -24.60
N MET A 742 -9.13 -3.49 -23.92
CA MET A 742 -8.14 -3.42 -22.86
C MET A 742 -7.05 -4.46 -23.08
N VAL A 743 -5.80 -4.05 -22.97
CA VAL A 743 -4.66 -4.96 -22.88
C VAL A 743 -4.25 -5.10 -21.41
N VAL A 744 -4.05 -6.33 -20.97
CA VAL A 744 -3.55 -6.71 -19.64
C VAL A 744 -2.16 -7.32 -19.80
N ASP A 745 -1.11 -6.58 -19.43
CA ASP A 745 0.26 -7.07 -19.45
C ASP A 745 0.58 -7.80 -18.14
N LEU A 746 0.58 -9.14 -18.19
CA LEU A 746 0.85 -9.97 -17.00
C LEU A 746 2.31 -9.91 -16.56
N ASP A 747 3.22 -9.47 -17.41
CA ASP A 747 4.63 -9.25 -17.05
C ASP A 747 4.81 -8.02 -16.15
N ARG A 748 3.92 -7.04 -16.30
CA ARG A 748 3.89 -5.81 -15.50
C ARG A 748 3.00 -5.90 -14.26
N CYS A 749 2.09 -6.87 -14.20
CA CYS A 749 1.17 -7.01 -13.08
C CYS A 749 1.92 -7.49 -11.84
N ILE A 750 1.91 -6.69 -10.77
CA ILE A 750 2.58 -7.05 -9.50
C ILE A 750 1.64 -7.64 -8.44
N GLY A 751 0.34 -7.80 -8.73
CA GLY A 751 -0.62 -8.35 -7.76
C GLY A 751 -1.23 -7.34 -6.78
N CYS A 752 -0.83 -6.06 -6.81
CA CYS A 752 -1.11 -5.06 -5.76
C CYS A 752 -2.58 -4.68 -5.48
N GLY A 753 -3.57 -5.21 -6.19
CA GLY A 753 -5.00 -4.92 -5.96
C GLY A 753 -5.46 -3.45 -6.16
N ALA A 754 -4.58 -2.52 -6.52
CA ALA A 754 -4.93 -1.10 -6.70
C ALA A 754 -6.03 -0.89 -7.77
N CYS A 755 -6.00 -1.69 -8.83
CA CYS A 755 -7.02 -1.68 -9.89
C CYS A 755 -8.42 -2.09 -9.38
N VAL A 756 -8.49 -2.93 -8.34
CA VAL A 756 -9.73 -3.31 -7.67
C VAL A 756 -10.27 -2.12 -6.89
N ALA A 757 -9.44 -1.49 -6.05
CA ALA A 757 -9.83 -0.31 -5.28
C ALA A 757 -10.31 0.84 -6.20
N GLY A 758 -9.59 1.11 -7.29
CA GLY A 758 -10.00 2.11 -8.29
C GLY A 758 -11.35 1.80 -8.96
N CYS A 759 -11.66 0.52 -9.17
CA CYS A 759 -12.95 0.11 -9.71
C CYS A 759 -14.09 0.27 -8.69
N TYR A 760 -13.83 -0.07 -7.43
CA TYR A 760 -14.76 0.12 -6.33
C TYR A 760 -15.15 1.59 -6.16
N SER A 761 -14.14 2.47 -6.09
CA SER A 761 -14.32 3.90 -5.87
C SER A 761 -15.04 4.58 -7.03
N GLU A 762 -14.66 4.26 -8.26
CA GLU A 762 -15.23 4.89 -9.45
C GLU A 762 -16.67 4.44 -9.73
N ASN A 763 -16.99 3.16 -9.52
CA ASN A 763 -18.22 2.56 -10.01
C ASN A 763 -19.24 2.25 -8.92
N ASN A 764 -19.15 2.89 -7.75
CA ASN A 764 -20.09 2.70 -6.63
C ASN A 764 -20.31 1.24 -6.24
N VAL A 765 -19.28 0.39 -6.39
CA VAL A 765 -19.37 -1.04 -6.06
C VAL A 765 -19.66 -1.15 -4.56
N ALA A 766 -20.64 -1.98 -4.21
CA ALA A 766 -20.98 -2.21 -2.82
C ALA A 766 -19.89 -3.06 -2.14
N VAL A 767 -19.64 -2.78 -0.86
CA VAL A 767 -18.81 -3.66 -0.02
C VAL A 767 -19.72 -4.65 0.69
N VAL A 768 -19.34 -5.92 0.70
CA VAL A 768 -20.01 -6.94 1.50
C VAL A 768 -19.21 -7.29 2.74
N LYS A 769 -19.91 -7.62 3.83
CA LYS A 769 -19.27 -8.08 5.07
C LYS A 769 -18.72 -9.50 4.91
N ARG A 770 -17.86 -9.91 5.85
CA ARG A 770 -17.23 -11.23 5.94
C ARG A 770 -18.18 -12.39 5.63
N GLU A 771 -19.39 -12.37 6.18
CA GLU A 771 -20.36 -13.48 6.03
C GLU A 771 -20.82 -13.70 4.58
N GLN A 772 -20.80 -12.65 3.76
CA GLN A 772 -21.16 -12.75 2.34
C GLN A 772 -19.97 -13.20 1.49
N VAL A 773 -18.74 -12.81 1.84
CA VAL A 773 -17.53 -13.32 1.18
C VAL A 773 -17.39 -14.83 1.40
N LEU A 774 -17.65 -15.31 2.63
CA LEU A 774 -17.69 -16.75 2.94
C LEU A 774 -18.69 -17.55 2.08
N ARG A 775 -19.70 -16.88 1.51
CA ARG A 775 -20.72 -17.48 0.63
C ARG A 775 -20.40 -17.28 -0.87
N GLY A 776 -19.24 -16.73 -1.22
CA GLY A 776 -18.85 -16.40 -2.60
C GLY A 776 -19.71 -15.31 -3.23
N ARG A 777 -20.09 -14.29 -2.45
CA ARG A 777 -21.00 -13.19 -2.84
C ARG A 777 -20.34 -11.82 -2.80
N GLU A 778 -19.02 -11.78 -2.93
CA GLU A 778 -18.27 -10.54 -3.09
C GLU A 778 -18.70 -9.79 -4.37
N MET A 779 -18.73 -8.46 -4.30
CA MET A 779 -19.27 -7.62 -5.38
C MET A 779 -18.20 -7.10 -6.36
N SER A 780 -16.96 -7.54 -6.22
CA SER A 780 -15.84 -7.06 -7.02
C SER A 780 -15.99 -7.33 -8.54
N TRP A 781 -15.92 -6.26 -9.34
CA TRP A 781 -16.06 -6.29 -10.81
C TRP A 781 -14.78 -6.66 -11.56
N ILE A 782 -13.64 -6.50 -10.90
CA ILE A 782 -12.30 -6.83 -11.38
C ILE A 782 -11.57 -7.52 -10.23
N ARG A 783 -11.02 -8.70 -10.46
CA ARG A 783 -10.28 -9.44 -9.44
C ARG A 783 -8.86 -9.72 -9.92
N VAL A 784 -7.91 -9.66 -8.99
CA VAL A 784 -6.52 -10.03 -9.22
C VAL A 784 -6.32 -11.37 -8.53
N GLN A 785 -6.22 -12.43 -9.32
CA GLN A 785 -6.11 -13.80 -8.83
C GLN A 785 -4.65 -14.25 -8.84
N ARG A 786 -4.31 -15.08 -7.85
CA ARG A 786 -3.03 -15.78 -7.76
C ARG A 786 -3.24 -17.26 -8.11
N TYR A 787 -2.39 -17.82 -8.95
CA TYR A 787 -2.26 -19.26 -9.18
C TYR A 787 -0.83 -19.70 -8.90
N PHE A 788 -0.61 -20.61 -7.94
CA PHE A 788 0.73 -21.17 -7.72
C PHE A 788 1.17 -22.01 -8.92
N ASP A 789 2.47 -22.00 -9.18
CA ASP A 789 3.10 -22.92 -10.12
C ASP A 789 3.20 -24.33 -9.52
N ASP A 790 3.44 -25.33 -10.37
CA ASP A 790 3.43 -26.73 -9.96
C ASP A 790 4.53 -27.05 -8.94
N ASP A 791 5.67 -26.37 -9.04
CA ASP A 791 6.79 -26.46 -8.11
C ASP A 791 6.53 -25.72 -6.78
N LYS A 792 5.46 -24.91 -6.72
CA LYS A 792 5.02 -24.13 -5.56
C LYS A 792 6.05 -23.10 -5.07
N LYS A 793 7.04 -22.75 -5.92
CA LYS A 793 8.07 -21.75 -5.61
C LYS A 793 7.73 -20.37 -6.15
N SER A 794 6.72 -20.25 -7.01
CA SER A 794 6.20 -18.97 -7.46
C SER A 794 4.70 -19.07 -7.79
N ALA A 795 4.12 -17.95 -8.16
CA ALA A 795 2.74 -17.83 -8.56
C ALA A 795 2.55 -16.82 -9.71
N LYS A 796 1.53 -17.08 -10.52
CA LYS A 796 1.11 -16.25 -11.64
C LYS A 796 -0.06 -15.36 -11.23
N TRP A 797 0.03 -14.09 -11.64
CA TRP A 797 -1.04 -13.13 -11.50
C TRP A 797 -1.99 -13.20 -12.70
N LEU A 798 -3.30 -13.12 -12.44
CA LEU A 798 -4.31 -12.96 -13.49
C LEU A 798 -5.31 -11.88 -13.09
N ILE A 799 -5.38 -10.82 -13.89
CA ILE A 799 -6.43 -9.81 -13.75
C ILE A 799 -7.64 -10.26 -14.55
N MET A 800 -8.74 -10.57 -13.86
CA MET A 800 -9.98 -11.02 -14.48
C MET A 800 -11.09 -9.98 -14.29
N LEU A 801 -11.65 -9.51 -15.41
CA LEU A 801 -12.74 -8.55 -15.49
C LEU A 801 -13.73 -8.98 -16.58
N CYS A 802 -14.82 -8.22 -16.77
CA CYS A 802 -15.67 -8.41 -17.95
C CYS A 802 -14.83 -8.28 -19.23
N GLN A 803 -14.91 -9.30 -20.08
CA GLN A 803 -14.10 -9.41 -21.28
C GLN A 803 -14.70 -8.62 -22.47
N HIS A 804 -15.91 -8.06 -22.31
CA HIS A 804 -16.65 -7.35 -23.38
C HIS A 804 -16.63 -8.10 -24.72
N CYS A 805 -16.86 -9.42 -24.62
CA CYS A 805 -16.91 -10.41 -25.68
C CYS A 805 -17.79 -9.96 -26.85
N ASP A 806 -17.31 -10.06 -28.09
CA ASP A 806 -18.10 -9.81 -29.30
C ASP A 806 -19.27 -10.80 -29.44
N ASN A 807 -18.97 -12.08 -29.22
CA ASN A 807 -19.94 -13.16 -29.13
C ASN A 807 -20.27 -13.38 -27.64
N ALA A 808 -21.01 -12.46 -27.02
CA ALA A 808 -21.26 -12.50 -25.58
C ALA A 808 -22.34 -13.54 -25.18
N PRO A 809 -21.96 -14.70 -24.57
CA PRO A 809 -22.93 -15.72 -24.19
C PRO A 809 -23.92 -15.24 -23.11
N CYS A 810 -23.48 -14.27 -22.30
CA CYS A 810 -24.28 -13.69 -21.23
C CYS A 810 -25.42 -12.77 -21.70
N GLU A 811 -25.44 -12.36 -22.98
CA GLU A 811 -26.51 -11.55 -23.56
C GLU A 811 -27.68 -12.41 -24.02
N TYR A 812 -27.40 -13.46 -24.81
CA TYR A 812 -28.40 -14.33 -25.41
C TYR A 812 -29.33 -15.03 -24.40
N VAL A 813 -28.87 -15.20 -23.16
CA VAL A 813 -29.64 -15.86 -22.08
C VAL A 813 -30.51 -14.91 -21.26
N CYS A 814 -30.46 -13.59 -21.52
CA CYS A 814 -31.28 -12.64 -20.80
C CYS A 814 -32.64 -12.46 -21.50
N PRO A 815 -33.77 -12.87 -20.88
CA PRO A 815 -35.09 -12.86 -21.53
C PRO A 815 -35.64 -11.45 -21.80
N ILE A 816 -34.96 -10.43 -21.29
CA ILE A 816 -35.41 -9.04 -21.31
C ILE A 816 -34.31 -8.10 -21.84
N TYR A 817 -33.20 -8.59 -22.38
CA TYR A 817 -32.15 -7.74 -22.96
C TYR A 817 -31.59 -6.67 -21.99
N ALA A 818 -31.46 -7.00 -20.69
CA ALA A 818 -30.78 -6.12 -19.75
C ALA A 818 -29.28 -5.99 -20.07
N PRO A 819 -28.52 -7.08 -20.30
CA PRO A 819 -27.26 -7.03 -21.02
C PRO A 819 -27.48 -7.03 -22.54
N HIS A 820 -26.75 -6.18 -23.26
CA HIS A 820 -26.78 -6.08 -24.72
C HIS A 820 -25.51 -5.39 -25.25
N HIS A 821 -25.15 -5.63 -26.51
CA HIS A 821 -24.06 -4.92 -27.18
C HIS A 821 -24.41 -3.48 -27.54
N SER A 822 -23.49 -2.55 -27.26
CA SER A 822 -23.51 -1.20 -27.83
C SER A 822 -22.94 -1.18 -29.25
N VAL A 823 -23.22 -0.11 -29.99
CA VAL A 823 -22.62 0.15 -31.31
C VAL A 823 -21.09 0.33 -31.30
N GLU A 824 -20.49 0.40 -30.11
CA GLU A 824 -19.03 0.54 -29.90
C GLU A 824 -18.40 -0.76 -29.34
N GLY A 825 -19.16 -1.86 -29.33
CA GLY A 825 -18.73 -3.17 -28.84
C GLY A 825 -18.69 -3.30 -27.31
N LEU A 826 -19.27 -2.34 -26.57
CA LEU A 826 -19.42 -2.49 -25.13
C LEU A 826 -20.58 -3.44 -24.84
N ASN A 827 -20.31 -4.55 -24.16
CA ASN A 827 -21.36 -5.27 -23.45
C ASN A 827 -21.94 -4.33 -22.38
N ASN A 828 -23.15 -3.80 -22.57
CA ASN A 828 -23.82 -2.94 -21.61
C ASN A 828 -24.50 -3.79 -20.53
N GLN A 829 -24.71 -3.21 -19.35
CA GLN A 829 -25.59 -3.78 -18.32
C GLN A 829 -26.57 -2.71 -17.88
N ILE A 830 -27.83 -2.84 -18.32
CA ILE A 830 -28.89 -1.89 -17.98
C ILE A 830 -29.51 -2.33 -16.65
N TYR A 831 -29.09 -1.68 -15.56
CA TYR A 831 -29.40 -2.07 -14.19
C TYR A 831 -30.91 -2.10 -13.90
N ASN A 832 -31.64 -1.06 -14.30
CA ASN A 832 -33.08 -0.90 -14.05
C ASN A 832 -33.96 -1.86 -14.88
N ARG A 833 -33.40 -2.54 -15.89
CA ARG A 833 -34.13 -3.54 -16.67
C ARG A 833 -34.00 -4.93 -16.02
N CYS A 834 -32.88 -5.20 -15.34
CA CYS A 834 -32.60 -6.50 -14.74
C CYS A 834 -33.58 -6.85 -13.59
N PHE A 835 -34.28 -7.97 -13.70
CA PHE A 835 -35.13 -8.51 -12.61
C PHE A 835 -34.52 -9.74 -11.90
N GLY A 836 -33.24 -10.04 -12.15
CA GLY A 836 -32.47 -10.94 -11.29
C GLY A 836 -32.60 -12.44 -11.53
N THR A 837 -32.85 -12.90 -12.75
CA THR A 837 -32.82 -14.35 -13.09
C THR A 837 -31.47 -15.01 -12.84
N ARG A 838 -30.38 -14.23 -12.89
CA ARG A 838 -28.98 -14.63 -12.71
C ARG A 838 -28.39 -15.54 -13.80
N PHE A 839 -29.16 -15.92 -14.82
CA PHE A 839 -28.69 -16.82 -15.88
C PHE A 839 -27.49 -16.25 -16.66
N CYS A 840 -27.43 -14.92 -16.84
CA CYS A 840 -26.29 -14.26 -17.48
C CYS A 840 -24.94 -14.54 -16.78
N SER A 841 -24.92 -14.77 -15.46
CA SER A 841 -23.70 -15.15 -14.73
C SER A 841 -23.34 -16.62 -14.95
N GLN A 842 -24.33 -17.50 -15.06
CA GLN A 842 -24.07 -18.92 -15.35
C GLN A 842 -23.48 -19.12 -16.75
N ASN A 843 -23.98 -18.40 -17.75
CA ASN A 843 -23.48 -18.51 -19.12
C ASN A 843 -22.21 -17.69 -19.39
N ASP A 844 -21.81 -16.80 -18.46
CA ASP A 844 -20.54 -16.09 -18.51
C ASP A 844 -19.39 -17.03 -18.10
N PRO A 845 -18.48 -17.43 -19.01
CA PRO A 845 -17.43 -18.39 -18.69
C PRO A 845 -16.39 -17.81 -17.71
N TYR A 846 -16.31 -16.49 -17.58
CA TYR A 846 -15.36 -15.82 -16.70
C TYR A 846 -15.92 -15.60 -15.29
N LYS A 847 -17.24 -15.76 -15.08
CA LYS A 847 -17.92 -15.53 -13.78
C LYS A 847 -17.59 -14.16 -13.19
N VAL A 848 -17.69 -13.11 -14.02
CA VAL A 848 -17.38 -11.70 -13.67
C VAL A 848 -18.64 -10.83 -13.57
N ARG A 849 -19.83 -11.43 -13.73
CA ARG A 849 -21.11 -10.83 -13.39
C ARG A 849 -21.45 -11.05 -11.92
N ARG A 850 -21.64 -9.96 -11.17
CA ARG A 850 -21.91 -9.95 -9.72
C ARG A 850 -23.37 -9.61 -9.44
N PHE A 851 -23.98 -10.30 -8.49
CA PHE A 851 -25.40 -10.16 -8.20
C PHE A 851 -25.64 -9.46 -6.87
N ASN A 852 -26.47 -8.43 -6.87
CA ASN A 852 -26.88 -7.75 -5.64
C ASN A 852 -27.89 -8.60 -4.85
N TRP A 853 -27.39 -9.39 -3.91
CA TRP A 853 -28.24 -10.24 -3.06
C TRP A 853 -29.12 -9.43 -2.08
N TYR A 854 -28.67 -8.25 -1.70
CA TYR A 854 -29.32 -7.38 -0.72
C TYR A 854 -29.27 -5.93 -1.20
N THR A 855 -30.07 -5.08 -0.54
CA THR A 855 -29.89 -3.63 -0.65
C THR A 855 -28.77 -3.25 0.31
N PHE A 856 -27.63 -2.85 -0.24
CA PHE A 856 -26.46 -2.49 0.55
C PHE A 856 -26.62 -1.08 1.13
N THR A 857 -26.83 -0.99 2.43
CA THR A 857 -26.94 0.27 3.16
C THR A 857 -25.57 0.87 3.43
N ARG A 858 -25.43 2.17 3.18
CA ARG A 858 -24.24 2.96 3.55
C ARG A 858 -24.65 3.94 4.65
N PRO A 859 -24.15 3.80 5.89
CA PRO A 859 -24.48 4.74 6.96
C PRO A 859 -24.02 6.14 6.59
N GLU A 860 -24.72 7.18 7.03
CA GLU A 860 -24.21 8.55 6.87
C GLU A 860 -22.89 8.72 7.60
N PRO A 861 -21.91 9.46 7.05
CA PRO A 861 -21.91 10.18 5.76
C PRO A 861 -21.33 9.36 4.60
N LEU A 862 -21.12 8.04 4.75
CA LEU A 862 -20.43 7.17 3.79
C LEU A 862 -21.03 7.19 2.38
N LYS A 863 -22.29 7.61 2.21
CA LYS A 863 -22.91 7.77 0.88
C LYS A 863 -22.38 8.99 0.10
N TRP A 864 -21.70 9.93 0.74
CA TRP A 864 -21.21 11.17 0.08
C TRP A 864 -20.08 10.90 -0.91
N GLN A 865 -19.38 9.79 -0.82
CA GLN A 865 -18.36 9.41 -1.82
C GLN A 865 -18.95 8.91 -3.14
N LEU A 866 -20.26 8.66 -3.23
CA LEU A 866 -20.84 8.00 -4.38
C LEU A 866 -20.70 8.86 -5.64
N ASN A 867 -20.14 8.28 -6.69
CA ASN A 867 -20.03 8.90 -8.00
C ASN A 867 -21.43 9.17 -8.56
N PRO A 868 -21.84 10.44 -8.77
CA PRO A 868 -23.18 10.76 -9.25
C PRO A 868 -23.44 10.28 -10.69
N ASP A 869 -22.38 10.02 -11.46
CA ASP A 869 -22.47 9.60 -12.86
C ASP A 869 -22.73 8.09 -13.01
N VAL A 870 -22.74 7.34 -11.90
CA VAL A 870 -22.91 5.89 -11.90
C VAL A 870 -24.09 5.50 -11.02
N THR A 871 -25.04 4.75 -11.57
CA THR A 871 -26.19 4.22 -10.82
C THR A 871 -25.74 3.48 -9.58
N VAL A 872 -26.34 3.75 -8.42
CA VAL A 872 -26.21 2.91 -7.22
C VAL A 872 -27.24 1.79 -7.33
N ARG A 873 -26.78 0.54 -7.39
CA ARG A 873 -27.66 -0.59 -7.65
C ARG A 873 -28.42 -1.01 -6.41
N GLN A 874 -29.58 -1.60 -6.62
CA GLN A 874 -30.44 -2.17 -5.60
C GLN A 874 -30.39 -3.70 -5.62
N LYS A 875 -31.02 -4.32 -4.62
CA LYS A 875 -31.24 -5.76 -4.57
C LYS A 875 -31.84 -6.29 -5.88
N GLY A 876 -31.41 -7.48 -6.29
CA GLY A 876 -31.99 -8.20 -7.43
C GLY A 876 -31.36 -7.87 -8.78
N VAL A 877 -30.33 -7.02 -8.82
CA VAL A 877 -29.72 -6.55 -10.07
C VAL A 877 -28.34 -7.16 -10.29
N MET A 878 -28.04 -7.52 -11.53
CA MET A 878 -26.69 -7.92 -11.97
C MET A 878 -25.83 -6.72 -12.31
N GLU A 879 -24.54 -6.85 -11.99
CA GLU A 879 -23.49 -5.89 -12.25
C GLU A 879 -22.30 -6.55 -12.94
N LYS A 880 -21.44 -5.73 -13.55
CA LYS A 880 -20.19 -6.15 -14.16
C LYS A 880 -19.32 -4.93 -14.46
N CYS A 881 -18.03 -5.15 -14.73
CA CYS A 881 -17.19 -4.14 -15.35
C CYS A 881 -17.86 -3.58 -16.62
N SER A 882 -17.88 -2.26 -16.73
CA SER A 882 -18.49 -1.50 -17.83
C SER A 882 -17.46 -0.83 -18.73
N PHE A 883 -16.16 -1.12 -18.54
CA PHE A 883 -15.04 -0.30 -19.03
C PHE A 883 -15.18 1.18 -18.62
N CYS A 884 -15.71 1.44 -17.42
CA CYS A 884 -15.96 2.79 -16.90
C CYS A 884 -16.72 3.65 -17.91
N VAL A 885 -17.86 3.15 -18.41
CA VAL A 885 -18.66 3.79 -19.45
C VAL A 885 -18.93 5.28 -19.20
N GLN A 886 -19.11 5.69 -17.95
CA GLN A 886 -19.26 7.09 -17.55
C GLN A 886 -18.07 7.97 -17.99
N ARG A 887 -16.85 7.45 -17.92
CA ARG A 887 -15.63 8.14 -18.39
C ARG A 887 -15.52 8.14 -19.92
N ILE A 888 -15.98 7.07 -20.57
CA ILE A 888 -16.06 7.00 -22.03
C ILE A 888 -17.00 8.11 -22.54
N ILE A 889 -18.18 8.25 -21.91
CA ILE A 889 -19.15 9.29 -22.27
C ILE A 889 -18.58 10.69 -22.00
N GLU A 890 -17.97 10.93 -20.85
CA GLU A 890 -17.32 12.20 -20.53
C GLU A 890 -16.26 12.57 -21.58
N ALA A 891 -15.34 11.65 -21.91
CA ALA A 891 -14.31 11.88 -22.92
C ALA A 891 -14.89 12.13 -24.32
N LYS A 892 -15.97 11.44 -24.69
CA LYS A 892 -16.66 11.68 -25.97
C LYS A 892 -17.32 13.05 -26.03
N LEU A 893 -17.95 13.50 -24.95
CA LEU A 893 -18.53 14.84 -24.86
C LEU A 893 -17.44 15.91 -25.01
N ASP A 894 -16.32 15.75 -24.31
CA ASP A 894 -15.17 16.66 -24.39
C ASP A 894 -14.55 16.70 -25.79
N ALA A 895 -14.37 15.53 -26.44
CA ALA A 895 -13.84 15.46 -27.79
C ALA A 895 -14.80 16.09 -28.81
N THR A 896 -16.11 15.83 -28.67
CA THR A 896 -17.15 16.40 -29.52
C THR A 896 -17.20 17.92 -29.40
N ALA A 897 -17.11 18.46 -28.18
CA ALA A 897 -17.03 19.91 -27.95
C ALA A 897 -15.79 20.55 -28.59
N LYS A 898 -14.72 19.77 -28.77
CA LYS A 898 -13.49 20.17 -29.48
C LYS A 898 -13.51 19.84 -30.99
N GLY A 899 -14.65 19.42 -31.53
CA GLY A 899 -14.82 19.10 -32.96
C GLY A 899 -14.01 17.88 -33.45
N ARG A 900 -13.66 16.95 -32.56
CA ARG A 900 -12.82 15.78 -32.89
C ARG A 900 -13.32 14.49 -32.25
N LYS A 901 -12.80 13.36 -32.72
CA LYS A 901 -12.96 12.06 -32.05
C LYS A 901 -12.02 11.97 -30.84
N VAL A 902 -12.41 11.11 -29.89
CA VAL A 902 -11.51 10.64 -28.82
C VAL A 902 -10.30 9.94 -29.42
N ARG A 903 -9.11 10.26 -28.91
CA ARG A 903 -7.81 9.71 -29.29
C ARG A 903 -7.24 8.88 -28.12
N ASP A 904 -6.34 7.95 -28.42
CA ASP A 904 -5.61 7.23 -27.37
C ASP A 904 -4.88 8.23 -26.45
N GLY A 905 -5.03 8.03 -25.13
CA GLY A 905 -4.45 8.92 -24.11
C GLY A 905 -5.30 10.11 -23.68
N ASP A 906 -6.40 10.44 -24.37
CA ASP A 906 -7.32 11.51 -23.92
C ASP A 906 -7.93 11.22 -22.54
N PHE A 907 -8.18 9.94 -22.24
CA PHE A 907 -8.67 9.46 -20.96
C PHE A 907 -8.27 7.99 -20.77
N THR A 908 -8.52 7.45 -19.58
CA THR A 908 -8.45 6.01 -19.34
C THR A 908 -9.41 5.57 -18.24
N THR A 909 -9.58 4.25 -18.09
CA THR A 909 -10.42 3.65 -17.05
C THR A 909 -9.79 3.76 -15.66
N ALA A 910 -10.59 3.76 -14.60
CA ALA A 910 -10.09 3.91 -13.23
C ALA A 910 -9.06 2.83 -12.83
N CYS A 911 -9.28 1.57 -13.26
CA CYS A 911 -8.34 0.48 -13.02
C CYS A 911 -6.99 0.69 -13.73
N ALA A 912 -6.99 1.25 -14.94
CA ALA A 912 -5.78 1.55 -15.70
C ALA A 912 -5.05 2.80 -15.21
N GLN A 913 -5.79 3.85 -14.83
CA GLN A 913 -5.23 5.08 -14.29
C GLN A 913 -4.43 4.79 -13.01
N THR A 914 -5.03 4.09 -12.05
CA THR A 914 -4.42 3.82 -10.74
C THR A 914 -3.26 2.83 -10.77
N CYS A 915 -3.18 1.96 -11.78
CA CYS A 915 -2.19 0.87 -11.86
C CYS A 915 -0.75 1.41 -11.89
N PRO A 916 0.09 1.12 -10.88
CA PRO A 916 1.41 1.75 -10.73
C PRO A 916 2.41 1.35 -11.81
N THR A 917 2.36 0.09 -12.27
CA THR A 917 3.28 -0.46 -13.27
C THR A 917 2.80 -0.31 -14.72
N GLY A 918 1.60 0.26 -14.92
CA GLY A 918 1.02 0.39 -16.26
C GLY A 918 0.60 -0.94 -16.90
N ALA A 919 0.27 -1.95 -16.10
CA ALA A 919 -0.16 -3.28 -16.59
C ALA A 919 -1.49 -3.28 -17.36
N LEU A 920 -2.31 -2.24 -17.20
CA LEU A 920 -3.61 -2.12 -17.88
C LEU A 920 -3.56 -0.96 -18.87
N ILE A 921 -3.77 -1.24 -20.15
CA ILE A 921 -3.81 -0.26 -21.24
C ILE A 921 -5.21 -0.30 -21.86
N PHE A 922 -5.85 0.86 -21.97
CA PHE A 922 -7.21 0.97 -22.52
C PHE A 922 -7.19 1.87 -23.76
N GLY A 923 -7.97 1.51 -24.78
CA GLY A 923 -8.04 2.25 -26.04
C GLY A 923 -9.05 1.66 -27.02
N SER A 924 -9.02 2.12 -28.27
CA SER A 924 -9.90 1.64 -29.34
C SER A 924 -9.12 0.78 -30.35
N LEU A 925 -9.67 -0.40 -30.71
CA LEU A 925 -9.12 -1.27 -31.75
C LEU A 925 -9.39 -0.79 -33.17
N VAL A 926 -10.36 0.12 -33.35
CA VAL A 926 -10.64 0.74 -34.67
C VAL A 926 -9.54 1.74 -35.04
N ASP A 927 -8.88 2.34 -34.05
CA ASP A 927 -7.74 3.23 -34.26
C ASP A 927 -6.45 2.40 -34.40
N PRO A 928 -5.85 2.30 -35.59
CA PRO A 928 -4.66 1.49 -35.82
C PRO A 928 -3.42 2.02 -35.08
N ASP A 929 -3.41 3.31 -34.72
CA ASP A 929 -2.29 3.95 -34.03
C ASP A 929 -2.36 3.83 -32.51
N SER A 930 -3.50 3.38 -31.97
CA SER A 930 -3.68 3.20 -30.54
C SER A 930 -2.72 2.16 -29.97
N ARG A 931 -2.34 2.32 -28.70
CA ARG A 931 -1.48 1.35 -28.01
C ARG A 931 -2.08 -0.05 -27.98
N VAL A 932 -3.40 -0.18 -27.82
CA VAL A 932 -4.07 -1.50 -27.79
C VAL A 932 -4.02 -2.19 -29.16
N SER A 933 -4.19 -1.46 -30.26
CA SER A 933 -4.08 -2.00 -31.63
C SER A 933 -2.67 -2.45 -31.98
N LYS A 934 -1.65 -1.82 -31.39
CA LYS A 934 -0.25 -2.25 -31.54
C LYS A 934 0.03 -3.51 -30.71
N LEU A 935 -0.39 -3.53 -29.45
CA LEU A 935 -0.11 -4.60 -28.51
C LEU A 935 -0.85 -5.92 -28.80
N ILE A 936 -1.99 -5.89 -29.50
CA ILE A 936 -2.68 -7.13 -29.92
C ILE A 936 -1.82 -8.01 -30.86
N ASN A 937 -0.80 -7.42 -31.50
CA ASN A 937 0.13 -8.11 -32.38
C ASN A 937 1.45 -8.50 -31.68
N ASP A 938 1.61 -8.22 -30.38
CA ASP A 938 2.76 -8.68 -29.60
C ASP A 938 2.75 -10.22 -29.59
N VAL A 939 3.90 -10.87 -29.81
CA VAL A 939 4.06 -12.34 -29.75
C VAL A 939 3.57 -12.97 -28.44
N ARG A 940 3.49 -12.16 -27.37
CA ARG A 940 2.95 -12.54 -26.06
C ARG A 940 1.42 -12.52 -26.00
N ALA A 941 0.72 -11.96 -26.99
CA ALA A 941 -0.71 -11.73 -26.91
C ALA A 941 -1.52 -13.04 -26.96
N TYR A 942 -2.58 -13.11 -26.16
CA TYR A 942 -3.55 -14.21 -26.16
C TYR A 942 -4.90 -13.76 -25.59
N GLN A 943 -5.94 -14.59 -25.77
CA GLN A 943 -7.27 -14.40 -25.18
C GLN A 943 -7.59 -15.56 -24.23
N VAL A 944 -8.07 -15.24 -23.02
CA VAL A 944 -8.51 -16.28 -22.06
C VAL A 944 -9.76 -16.96 -22.61
N PHE A 945 -9.73 -18.29 -22.69
CA PHE A 945 -10.79 -19.14 -23.25
C PHE A 945 -11.14 -18.83 -24.73
N ALA A 946 -10.15 -18.48 -25.55
CA ALA A 946 -10.34 -18.24 -26.99
C ALA A 946 -11.09 -19.38 -27.71
N HIS A 947 -10.87 -20.64 -27.30
CA HIS A 947 -11.52 -21.82 -27.86
C HIS A 947 -13.07 -21.81 -27.76
N LEU A 948 -13.66 -20.98 -26.88
CA LEU A 948 -15.12 -20.82 -26.78
C LEU A 948 -15.72 -19.90 -27.84
N ASN A 949 -14.90 -19.30 -28.71
CA ASN A 949 -15.30 -18.34 -29.74
C ASN A 949 -16.13 -17.15 -29.20
N THR A 950 -15.84 -16.71 -27.97
CA THR A 950 -16.47 -15.52 -27.36
C THR A 950 -15.92 -14.21 -27.92
N LYS A 951 -14.76 -14.25 -28.59
CA LYS A 951 -14.02 -13.10 -29.13
C LYS A 951 -13.85 -11.96 -28.10
N PRO A 952 -13.11 -12.19 -27.01
CA PRO A 952 -12.85 -11.18 -25.98
C PRO A 952 -12.25 -9.89 -26.53
N ALA A 953 -12.74 -8.74 -26.06
CA ALA A 953 -12.12 -7.44 -26.28
C ALA A 953 -11.01 -7.12 -25.27
N VAL A 954 -10.81 -7.98 -24.27
CA VAL A 954 -9.65 -7.92 -23.38
C VAL A 954 -8.59 -8.87 -23.91
N ILE A 955 -7.40 -8.34 -24.17
CA ILE A 955 -6.25 -9.07 -24.68
C ILE A 955 -5.21 -9.16 -23.57
N TYR A 956 -4.64 -10.34 -23.36
CA TYR A 956 -3.63 -10.57 -22.34
C TYR A 956 -2.26 -10.69 -22.99
N LEU A 957 -1.22 -10.16 -22.35
CA LEU A 957 0.18 -10.45 -22.71
C LEU A 957 0.75 -11.42 -21.68
N LYS A 958 1.35 -12.51 -22.13
CA LYS A 958 2.04 -13.51 -21.30
C LYS A 958 3.09 -12.84 -20.40
N ARG A 959 3.22 -13.35 -19.16
CA ARG A 959 4.35 -13.01 -18.27
C ARG A 959 5.63 -13.60 -18.85
N VAL A 960 6.72 -12.86 -18.82
CA VAL A 960 8.01 -13.32 -19.35
C VAL A 960 8.89 -13.84 -18.23
N THR A 961 9.32 -15.07 -18.36
CA THR A 961 10.23 -15.72 -17.39
C THR A 961 11.64 -15.74 -17.92
N GLN A 962 12.62 -15.64 -17.04
CA GLN A 962 14.03 -15.82 -17.37
C GLN A 962 14.71 -16.70 -16.33
N THR A 963 15.59 -17.59 -16.79
CA THR A 963 16.37 -18.46 -15.91
C THR A 963 17.56 -17.67 -15.36
N ILE A 964 17.81 -17.75 -14.05
CA ILE A 964 18.97 -17.10 -13.41
C ILE A 964 20.16 -18.05 -13.25
N THR A 965 19.89 -19.34 -13.00
CA THR A 965 20.89 -20.41 -12.85
C THR A 965 21.56 -20.72 -14.19
N VAL A 966 22.88 -20.91 -14.14
CA VAL A 966 23.71 -21.36 -15.28
C VAL A 966 23.69 -22.88 -15.37
#